data_AF-A0A1V5XCV8-F1
#
_entry.id   AF-A0A1V5XCV8-F1
#
_cell.length_a   1.000
_cell.length_b   1.000
_cell.length_c   1.000
_cell.angle_alpha   90.00
_cell.angle_beta   90.00
_cell.angle_gamma   90.00
#
_symmetry.space_group_name_H-M   'P 1'
#
loop_
_entity.id
_entity.type
_entity.pdbx_description
1 polymer ?
#
loop_
_entity_poly.entity_id
_entity_poly.type
_entity_poly.pdbx_seq_one_letter_code
_entity_poly.pdbx_strand_id
1 'polypeptide(L)'
;MQDEASAQIVRQIDVLEASARLLDAAALAIQAGMHARAAQLYEQACEFSQASDQAALAGDSRKALVLAALSGCPQRIARTMDVIVEQPNRARATAEELRARGHAHVAARLLERVGDKEEAALAYADAGLAVQAATIFEDLGQTREAARVLESALRASPQDYAAALKLASLLTTHRRFDAAVRWLQTIPDSSPLHREALPWLATCFEALGLEEPAAQARQQLQASEIANVSSQPKETGNLQHVVYGRYEIVESVASTPYAQVFRALDRMTLQPVAVKQLRSESVQGAGRDAFERFLREARALSMLRHANVVPLVELVERAGAIITPWMEGGSLADLMNRERITPKRAVEISCAILTALAEGHRLGILHRDIKPSNILFDQAGVTRLADFGAAHLSDASHTATAGVIGTFAYMSPEQRLGMPATPASDVFGVGASLLEMLTGRPPAQPGSALTTPSSCHPDLGPNHDAVVFALVADDPAHRIGHALDARTKLQALSWPDYNLGSLSPIEASPVRHESRLQRLAPNLGFDVWLGRRVLLVADSPKMRQVMQAWTRTENRNLSAVLRYDVETAMFWVEVPEGKTLSETARSLTKRQGEQLAAALGSLHENGVTHGAVDEHHLVMRDDRPVLCLDPDTAMRGSPDMDRESLRRLCSHTT
;
A
#
# COMPACT_ATOMS: atom_id res chain seq x y z
N MET A 1 26.37 -21.89 -42.88
CA MET A 1 25.06 -22.39 -42.40
C MET A 1 24.64 -21.78 -41.06
N GLN A 2 25.44 -21.86 -39.98
CA GLN A 2 25.07 -21.24 -38.69
C GLN A 2 24.92 -19.70 -38.77
N ASP A 3 25.81 -18.99 -39.47
CA ASP A 3 25.70 -17.53 -39.65
C ASP A 3 24.49 -17.10 -40.49
N GLU A 4 24.08 -17.94 -41.43
CA GLU A 4 22.97 -17.65 -42.35
C GLU A 4 21.61 -17.84 -41.65
N ALA A 5 21.50 -18.88 -40.81
CA ALA A 5 20.34 -19.11 -39.95
C ALA A 5 20.19 -18.01 -38.89
N SER A 6 21.29 -17.59 -38.24
CA SER A 6 21.28 -16.46 -37.29
C SER A 6 20.87 -15.15 -37.96
N ALA A 7 21.38 -14.87 -39.18
CA ALA A 7 20.99 -13.69 -39.94
C ALA A 7 19.51 -13.70 -40.36
N GLN A 8 18.96 -14.88 -40.65
CA GLN A 8 17.54 -15.04 -40.97
C GLN A 8 16.63 -14.78 -39.76
N ILE A 9 17.03 -15.26 -38.57
CA ILE A 9 16.31 -15.00 -37.32
C ILE A 9 16.32 -13.51 -36.97
N VAL A 10 17.46 -12.82 -37.11
CA VAL A 10 17.54 -11.37 -36.87
C VAL A 10 16.61 -10.61 -37.81
N ARG A 11 16.60 -10.93 -39.11
CA ARG A 11 15.67 -10.32 -40.07
C ARG A 11 14.21 -10.55 -39.66
N GLN A 12 13.89 -11.73 -39.16
CA GLN A 12 12.53 -12.07 -38.74
C GLN A 12 12.12 -11.31 -37.48
N ILE A 13 13.04 -11.12 -36.52
CA ILE A 13 12.85 -10.25 -35.36
C ILE A 13 12.59 -8.80 -35.83
N ASP A 14 13.41 -8.28 -36.75
CA ASP A 14 13.27 -6.90 -37.25
C ASP A 14 11.95 -6.69 -38.00
N VAL A 15 11.48 -7.69 -38.76
CA VAL A 15 10.16 -7.67 -39.41
C VAL A 15 9.02 -7.64 -38.39
N LEU A 16 9.14 -8.43 -37.31
CA LEU A 16 8.14 -8.46 -36.23
C LEU A 16 8.13 -7.14 -35.44
N GLU A 17 9.30 -6.56 -35.15
CA GLU A 17 9.43 -5.25 -34.51
C GLU A 17 8.84 -4.14 -35.38
N ALA A 18 9.17 -4.11 -36.68
CA ALA A 18 8.60 -3.16 -37.64
C ALA A 18 7.07 -3.28 -37.76
N SER A 19 6.52 -4.47 -37.48
CA SER A 19 5.08 -4.74 -37.46
C SER A 19 4.43 -4.53 -36.08
N ALA A 20 5.15 -3.94 -35.11
CA ALA A 20 4.72 -3.72 -33.73
C ALA A 20 4.34 -4.99 -32.94
N ARG A 21 4.79 -6.17 -33.37
CA ARG A 21 4.58 -7.46 -32.69
C ARG A 21 5.73 -7.74 -31.71
N LEU A 22 5.90 -6.84 -30.75
CA LEU A 22 7.08 -6.79 -29.88
C LEU A 22 7.25 -8.02 -28.97
N LEU A 23 6.14 -8.59 -28.45
CA LEU A 23 6.19 -9.80 -27.62
C LEU A 23 6.61 -11.03 -28.42
N ASP A 24 6.14 -11.14 -29.67
CA ASP A 24 6.53 -12.23 -30.56
C ASP A 24 8.00 -12.09 -30.98
N ALA A 25 8.44 -10.86 -31.27
CA ALA A 25 9.83 -10.55 -31.54
C ALA A 25 10.72 -10.89 -30.32
N ALA A 26 10.27 -10.57 -29.11
CA ALA A 26 10.98 -10.86 -27.87
C ALA A 26 11.05 -12.37 -27.60
N ALA A 27 9.96 -13.11 -27.80
CA ALA A 27 9.94 -14.56 -27.67
C ALA A 27 10.89 -15.23 -28.68
N LEU A 28 10.91 -14.76 -29.93
CA LEU A 28 11.84 -15.24 -30.95
C LEU A 28 13.29 -14.89 -30.59
N ALA A 29 13.54 -13.71 -30.04
CA ALA A 29 14.85 -13.31 -29.53
C ALA A 29 15.30 -14.20 -28.35
N ILE A 30 14.41 -14.58 -27.43
CA ILE A 30 14.73 -15.54 -26.35
C ILE A 30 15.08 -16.91 -26.92
N GLN A 31 14.28 -17.42 -27.87
CA GLN A 31 14.53 -18.71 -28.52
C GLN A 31 15.88 -18.73 -29.24
N ALA A 32 16.31 -17.58 -29.74
CA ALA A 32 17.63 -17.38 -30.35
C ALA A 32 18.77 -17.14 -29.34
N GLY A 33 18.49 -17.13 -28.03
CA GLY A 33 19.47 -16.82 -26.97
C GLY A 33 19.88 -15.34 -26.91
N MET A 34 19.19 -14.45 -27.62
CA MET A 34 19.48 -13.02 -27.71
C MET A 34 18.83 -12.25 -26.54
N HIS A 35 19.20 -12.58 -25.30
CA HIS A 35 18.59 -12.01 -24.09
C HIS A 35 18.65 -10.48 -24.03
N ALA A 36 19.74 -9.85 -24.49
CA ALA A 36 19.84 -8.38 -24.53
C ALA A 36 18.82 -7.75 -25.50
N ARG A 37 18.58 -8.40 -26.64
CA ARG A 37 17.59 -7.97 -27.62
C ARG A 37 16.17 -8.22 -27.13
N ALA A 38 15.93 -9.36 -26.48
CA ALA A 38 14.66 -9.66 -25.83
C ALA A 38 14.33 -8.64 -24.73
N ALA A 39 15.31 -8.26 -23.91
CA ALA A 39 15.13 -7.24 -22.87
C ALA A 39 14.72 -5.88 -23.46
N GLN A 40 15.33 -5.46 -24.57
CA GLN A 40 14.95 -4.23 -25.27
C GLN A 40 13.53 -4.32 -25.84
N LEU A 41 13.16 -5.45 -26.44
CA LEU A 41 11.83 -5.65 -27.02
C LEU A 41 10.73 -5.69 -25.95
N TYR A 42 10.99 -6.34 -24.80
CA TYR A 42 10.06 -6.31 -23.66
C TYR A 42 9.97 -4.93 -23.02
N GLU A 43 11.08 -4.19 -22.93
CA GLU A 43 11.06 -2.81 -22.46
C GLU A 43 10.25 -1.89 -23.39
N GLN A 44 10.41 -2.03 -24.71
CA GLN A 44 9.60 -1.32 -25.70
C GLN A 44 8.11 -1.70 -25.63
N ALA A 45 7.81 -2.94 -25.21
CA ALA A 45 6.46 -3.44 -24.98
C ALA A 45 5.90 -3.07 -23.59
N CYS A 46 6.66 -2.34 -22.76
CA CYS A 46 6.33 -2.00 -21.36
C CYS A 46 6.18 -3.22 -20.42
N GLU A 47 6.71 -4.38 -20.79
CA GLU A 47 6.75 -5.59 -19.95
C GLU A 47 7.99 -5.58 -19.05
N PHE A 48 8.06 -4.63 -18.11
CA PHE A 48 9.26 -4.37 -17.30
C PHE A 48 9.72 -5.54 -16.44
N SER A 49 8.80 -6.40 -16.02
CA SER A 49 9.12 -7.64 -15.29
C SER A 49 9.96 -8.59 -16.15
N GLN A 50 9.49 -8.87 -17.37
CA GLN A 50 10.15 -9.75 -18.31
C GLN A 50 11.43 -9.10 -18.85
N ALA A 51 11.40 -7.79 -19.10
CA ALA A 51 12.57 -7.01 -19.50
C ALA A 51 13.69 -7.06 -18.44
N SER A 52 13.34 -6.95 -17.15
CA SER A 52 14.28 -7.08 -16.04
C SER A 52 14.91 -8.47 -15.98
N ASP A 53 14.10 -9.53 -16.10
CA ASP A 53 14.59 -10.91 -16.09
C ASP A 53 15.52 -11.19 -17.29
N GLN A 54 15.17 -10.71 -18.48
CA GLN A 54 16.03 -10.86 -19.68
C GLN A 54 17.29 -10.00 -19.60
N ALA A 55 17.23 -8.79 -19.04
CA ALA A 55 18.42 -7.97 -18.81
C ALA A 55 19.39 -8.64 -17.83
N ALA A 56 18.86 -9.28 -16.79
CA ALA A 56 19.66 -10.06 -15.84
C ALA A 56 20.33 -11.26 -16.53
N LEU A 57 19.59 -12.01 -17.35
CA LEU A 57 20.13 -13.13 -18.14
C LEU A 57 21.17 -12.67 -19.18
N ALA A 58 21.04 -11.46 -19.70
CA ALA A 58 22.01 -10.82 -20.59
C ALA A 58 23.27 -10.30 -19.85
N GLY A 59 23.30 -10.38 -18.52
CA GLY A 59 24.41 -9.87 -17.70
C GLY A 59 24.40 -8.35 -17.46
N ASP A 60 23.33 -7.65 -17.85
CA ASP A 60 23.16 -6.21 -17.60
C ASP A 60 22.41 -5.98 -16.27
N SER A 61 23.15 -6.15 -15.17
CA SER A 61 22.61 -6.02 -13.81
C SER A 61 22.10 -4.62 -13.49
N ARG A 62 22.69 -3.57 -14.09
CA ARG A 62 22.20 -2.19 -13.95
C ARG A 62 20.82 -2.06 -14.54
N LYS A 63 20.68 -2.40 -15.82
CA LYS A 63 19.39 -2.30 -16.51
C LYS A 63 18.34 -3.19 -15.87
N ALA A 64 18.74 -4.39 -15.43
CA ALA A 64 17.86 -5.30 -14.70
C ALA A 64 17.28 -4.68 -13.42
N LEU A 65 18.12 -4.03 -12.59
CA LEU A 65 17.66 -3.40 -11.36
C LEU A 65 16.75 -2.20 -11.62
N VAL A 66 17.08 -1.37 -12.61
CA VAL A 66 16.26 -0.22 -12.99
C VAL A 66 14.88 -0.66 -13.50
N LEU A 67 14.84 -1.68 -14.37
CA LEU A 67 13.58 -2.28 -14.84
C LEU A 67 12.82 -2.99 -13.71
N ALA A 68 13.52 -3.60 -12.75
CA ALA A 68 12.90 -4.19 -11.57
C ALA A 68 12.22 -3.12 -10.70
N ALA A 69 12.87 -1.97 -10.50
CA ALA A 69 12.28 -0.83 -9.79
C ALA A 69 11.02 -0.31 -10.49
N LEU A 70 11.05 -0.18 -11.82
CA LEU A 70 9.88 0.21 -12.63
C LEU A 70 8.75 -0.82 -12.58
N SER A 71 9.07 -2.12 -12.46
CA SER A 71 8.07 -3.18 -12.31
C SER A 71 7.34 -3.16 -10.97
N GLY A 72 7.89 -2.48 -9.95
CA GLY A 72 7.33 -2.44 -8.60
C GLY A 72 7.38 -3.77 -7.84
N CYS A 73 8.15 -4.77 -8.31
CA CYS A 73 8.24 -6.09 -7.69
C CYS A 73 9.42 -6.17 -6.68
N PRO A 74 9.16 -6.22 -5.35
CA PRO A 74 10.23 -6.18 -4.34
C PRO A 74 11.21 -7.36 -4.44
N GLN A 75 10.72 -8.54 -4.84
CA GLN A 75 11.55 -9.74 -4.97
C GLN A 75 12.56 -9.60 -6.12
N ARG A 76 12.16 -9.00 -7.25
CA ARG A 76 13.07 -8.74 -8.37
C ARG A 76 14.09 -7.66 -8.01
N ILE A 77 13.66 -6.61 -7.32
CA ILE A 77 14.56 -5.56 -6.82
C ILE A 77 15.62 -6.19 -5.91
N ALA A 78 15.23 -7.02 -4.94
CA ALA A 78 16.18 -7.68 -4.04
C ALA A 78 17.18 -8.56 -4.81
N ARG A 79 16.69 -9.43 -5.70
CA ARG A 79 17.52 -10.34 -6.48
C ARG A 79 18.51 -9.63 -7.40
N THR A 80 18.07 -8.58 -8.10
CA THR A 80 18.94 -7.80 -9.00
C THR A 80 19.92 -6.92 -8.23
N MET A 81 19.51 -6.43 -7.06
CA MET A 81 20.36 -5.69 -6.14
C MET A 81 21.50 -6.56 -5.60
N ASP A 82 21.25 -7.82 -5.23
CA ASP A 82 22.31 -8.74 -4.78
C ASP A 82 23.46 -8.85 -5.80
N VAL A 83 23.13 -8.90 -7.09
CA VAL A 83 24.11 -9.01 -8.18
C VAL A 83 24.91 -7.73 -8.38
N ILE A 84 24.26 -6.56 -8.28
CA ILE A 84 24.94 -5.28 -8.56
C ILE A 84 25.76 -4.77 -7.38
N VAL A 85 25.42 -5.17 -6.15
CA VAL A 85 26.15 -4.78 -4.92
C VAL A 85 27.60 -5.26 -4.97
N GLU A 86 27.88 -6.38 -5.65
CA GLU A 86 29.25 -6.88 -5.88
C GLU A 86 30.09 -5.94 -6.78
N GLN A 87 29.49 -4.92 -7.39
CA GLN A 87 30.13 -3.98 -8.31
C GLN A 87 29.92 -2.51 -7.86
N PRO A 88 30.67 -2.03 -6.86
CA PRO A 88 30.41 -0.75 -6.18
C PRO A 88 30.26 0.47 -7.09
N ASN A 89 31.14 0.63 -8.09
CA ASN A 89 31.08 1.76 -9.02
C ASN A 89 29.83 1.72 -9.90
N ARG A 90 29.39 0.52 -10.32
CA ARG A 90 28.16 0.36 -11.09
C ARG A 90 26.94 0.59 -10.22
N ALA A 91 26.97 0.11 -8.99
CA ALA A 91 25.89 0.31 -8.03
C ALA A 91 25.65 1.81 -7.74
N ARG A 92 26.71 2.61 -7.58
CA ARG A 92 26.61 4.07 -7.41
C ARG A 92 25.93 4.76 -8.60
N ALA A 93 26.42 4.51 -9.82
CA ALA A 93 25.81 5.06 -11.03
C ALA A 93 24.34 4.62 -11.19
N THR A 94 24.02 3.39 -10.78
CA THR A 94 22.65 2.87 -10.82
C THR A 94 21.76 3.54 -9.77
N ALA A 95 22.29 3.84 -8.58
CA ALA A 95 21.57 4.56 -7.54
C ALA A 95 21.24 6.00 -7.95
N GLU A 96 22.16 6.69 -8.63
CA GLU A 96 21.92 8.02 -9.20
C GLU A 96 20.76 7.98 -10.22
N GLU A 97 20.78 7.00 -11.13
CA GLU A 97 19.70 6.78 -12.11
C GLU A 97 18.35 6.48 -11.43
N LEU A 98 18.34 5.63 -10.40
CA LEU A 98 17.15 5.32 -9.62
C LEU A 98 16.60 6.55 -8.88
N ARG A 99 17.46 7.40 -8.30
CA ARG A 99 17.05 8.67 -7.66
C ARG A 99 16.43 9.61 -8.69
N ALA A 100 17.04 9.77 -9.86
CA ALA A 100 16.53 10.63 -10.92
C ALA A 100 15.12 10.21 -11.38
N ARG A 101 14.83 8.91 -11.36
CA ARG A 101 13.53 8.32 -11.73
C ARG A 101 12.50 8.25 -10.61
N GLY A 102 12.77 8.85 -9.44
CA GLY A 102 11.84 8.87 -8.31
C GLY A 102 11.85 7.60 -7.44
N HIS A 103 12.81 6.70 -7.66
CA HIS A 103 13.01 5.50 -6.85
C HIS A 103 14.11 5.69 -5.79
N ALA A 104 14.13 6.87 -5.13
CA ALA A 104 15.16 7.25 -4.16
C ALA A 104 15.31 6.24 -3.00
N HIS A 105 14.23 5.58 -2.57
CA HIS A 105 14.27 4.53 -1.55
C HIS A 105 15.05 3.27 -2.01
N VAL A 106 14.95 2.88 -3.28
CA VAL A 106 15.71 1.74 -3.84
C VAL A 106 17.19 2.11 -3.97
N ALA A 107 17.45 3.35 -4.43
CA ALA A 107 18.80 3.88 -4.53
C ALA A 107 19.50 3.95 -3.17
N ALA A 108 18.81 4.42 -2.13
CA ALA A 108 19.34 4.50 -0.77
C ALA A 108 19.73 3.13 -0.22
N ARG A 109 18.86 2.12 -0.38
CA ARG A 109 19.16 0.73 0.00
C ARG A 109 20.36 0.16 -0.77
N LEU A 110 20.47 0.49 -2.06
CA LEU A 110 21.60 0.03 -2.86
C LEU A 110 22.93 0.63 -2.37
N LEU A 111 22.97 1.94 -2.16
CA LEU A 111 24.14 2.67 -1.67
C LEU A 111 24.56 2.18 -0.29
N GLU A 112 23.59 1.95 0.61
CA GLU A 112 23.85 1.40 1.94
C GLU A 112 24.50 0.02 1.87
N ARG A 113 24.01 -0.88 1.02
CA ARG A 113 24.57 -2.23 0.85
C ARG A 113 25.98 -2.25 0.27
N VAL A 114 26.33 -1.24 -0.52
CA VAL A 114 27.67 -1.05 -1.09
C VAL A 114 28.62 -0.38 -0.08
N GLY A 115 28.08 0.10 1.06
CA GLY A 115 28.83 0.77 2.11
C GLY A 115 29.02 2.27 1.88
N ASP A 116 28.33 2.86 0.90
CA ASP A 116 28.36 4.31 0.65
C ASP A 116 27.36 5.02 1.55
N LYS A 117 27.73 5.10 2.83
CA LYS A 117 26.85 5.59 3.90
C LYS A 117 26.41 7.05 3.68
N GLU A 118 27.29 7.92 3.22
CA GLU A 118 26.98 9.35 3.06
C GLU A 118 25.96 9.58 1.94
N GLU A 119 26.18 9.00 0.76
CA GLU A 119 25.21 9.07 -0.34
C GLU A 119 23.92 8.32 -0.02
N ALA A 120 23.99 7.19 0.72
CA ALA A 120 22.79 6.50 1.18
C ALA A 120 21.94 7.39 2.10
N ALA A 121 22.56 8.12 3.03
CA ALA A 121 21.86 9.03 3.93
C ALA A 121 21.18 10.17 3.16
N LEU A 122 21.86 10.76 2.18
CA LEU A 122 21.27 11.77 1.29
C LEU A 122 20.10 11.20 0.48
N ALA A 123 20.24 9.99 -0.06
CA ALA A 123 19.18 9.32 -0.80
C ALA A 123 17.97 8.96 0.08
N TYR A 124 18.18 8.54 1.33
CA TYR A 124 17.11 8.34 2.30
C TYR A 124 16.40 9.65 2.64
N ALA A 125 17.13 10.75 2.78
CA ALA A 125 16.54 12.07 3.01
C ALA A 125 15.67 12.51 1.82
N ASP A 126 16.15 12.34 0.57
CA ASP A 126 15.37 12.62 -0.65
C ASP A 126 14.11 11.75 -0.75
N ALA A 127 14.16 10.53 -0.23
CA ALA A 127 13.03 9.60 -0.19
C ALA A 127 12.01 9.93 0.93
N GLY A 128 12.26 10.95 1.76
CA GLY A 128 11.42 11.29 2.91
C GLY A 128 11.64 10.38 4.13
N LEU A 129 12.69 9.56 4.15
CA LEU A 129 13.01 8.61 5.22
C LEU A 129 14.03 9.23 6.21
N ALA A 130 13.60 10.30 6.88
CA ALA A 130 14.46 11.17 7.69
C ALA A 130 15.16 10.47 8.87
N VAL A 131 14.48 9.52 9.53
CA VAL A 131 15.06 8.76 10.66
C VAL A 131 16.20 7.85 10.22
N GLN A 132 16.07 7.21 9.05
CA GLN A 132 17.12 6.36 8.48
C GLN A 132 18.32 7.20 8.06
N ALA A 133 18.07 8.30 7.35
CA ALA A 133 19.11 9.26 6.98
C ALA A 133 19.86 9.78 8.21
N ALA A 134 19.14 10.21 9.25
CA ALA A 134 19.73 10.74 10.48
C ALA A 134 20.53 9.70 11.26
N THR A 135 20.09 8.44 11.27
CA THR A 135 20.84 7.35 11.91
C THR A 135 22.18 7.11 11.22
N ILE A 136 22.20 7.14 9.88
CA ILE A 136 23.46 6.99 9.14
C ILE A 136 24.37 8.21 9.32
N PHE A 137 23.82 9.43 9.31
CA PHE A 137 24.60 10.64 9.60
C PHE A 137 25.18 10.62 11.02
N GLU A 138 24.44 10.11 12.00
CA GLU A 138 24.93 9.92 13.37
C GLU A 138 26.07 8.90 13.43
N ASP A 139 25.95 7.76 12.75
CA ASP A 139 27.01 6.75 12.65
C ASP A 139 28.30 7.30 11.99
N LEU A 140 28.15 8.28 11.09
CA LEU A 140 29.25 9.00 10.46
C LEU A 140 29.81 10.13 11.32
N GLY A 141 29.25 10.39 12.51
CA GLY A 141 29.62 11.51 13.37
C GLY A 141 29.15 12.87 12.87
N GLN A 142 28.27 12.90 11.86
CA GLN A 142 27.71 14.11 11.25
C GLN A 142 26.41 14.56 11.96
N THR A 143 26.49 14.81 13.28
CA THR A 143 25.34 15.17 14.13
C THR A 143 24.52 16.35 13.59
N ARG A 144 25.18 17.37 12.99
CA ARG A 144 24.49 18.54 12.45
C ARG A 144 23.59 18.20 11.28
N GLU A 145 24.05 17.32 10.39
CA GLU A 145 23.26 16.86 9.24
C GLU A 145 22.11 15.97 9.70
N ALA A 146 22.36 15.08 10.67
CA ALA A 146 21.31 14.27 11.30
C ALA A 146 20.19 15.16 11.87
N ALA A 147 20.54 16.18 12.66
CA ALA A 147 19.56 17.12 13.20
C ALA A 147 18.84 17.92 12.11
N ARG A 148 19.57 18.43 11.10
CA ARG A 148 19.01 19.22 10.00
C ARG A 148 17.97 18.45 9.21
N VAL A 149 18.23 17.18 8.91
CA VAL A 149 17.29 16.32 8.17
C VAL A 149 16.03 16.05 9.00
N LEU A 150 16.17 15.76 10.30
CA LEU A 150 15.03 15.57 11.20
C LEU A 150 14.21 16.84 11.38
N GLU A 151 14.84 18.00 11.57
CA GLU A 151 14.15 19.29 11.67
C GLU A 151 13.44 19.66 10.37
N SER A 152 14.05 19.38 9.22
CA SER A 152 13.41 19.60 7.92
C SER A 152 12.18 18.71 7.75
N ALA A 153 12.27 17.45 8.17
CA ALA A 153 11.14 16.53 8.17
C ALA A 153 10.01 16.99 9.10
N LEU A 154 10.35 17.43 10.31
CA LEU A 154 9.38 17.95 11.29
C LEU A 154 8.74 19.27 10.85
N ARG A 155 9.42 20.11 10.06
CA ARG A 155 8.82 21.29 9.41
C ARG A 155 7.80 20.91 8.34
N ALA A 156 8.08 19.86 7.57
CA ALA A 156 7.18 19.37 6.53
C ALA A 156 6.00 18.59 7.12
N SER A 157 6.25 17.80 8.17
CA SER A 157 5.26 16.98 8.88
C SER A 157 5.48 17.07 10.40
N PRO A 158 4.80 18.01 11.09
CA PRO A 158 4.93 18.18 12.54
C PRO A 158 4.50 16.98 13.38
N GLN A 159 3.79 16.01 12.78
CA GLN A 159 3.29 14.80 13.44
C GLN A 159 4.23 13.58 13.23
N ASP A 160 5.41 13.75 12.65
CA ASP A 160 6.41 12.69 12.54
C ASP A 160 7.08 12.43 13.91
N TYR A 161 6.39 11.67 14.75
CA TYR A 161 6.84 11.36 16.11
C TYR A 161 8.11 10.50 16.14
N ALA A 162 8.41 9.75 15.07
CA ALA A 162 9.65 8.99 14.93
C ALA A 162 10.83 9.95 14.72
N ALA A 163 10.66 10.96 13.86
CA ALA A 163 11.64 12.02 13.71
C ALA A 163 11.78 12.87 14.99
N ALA A 164 10.67 13.15 15.70
CA ALA A 164 10.70 13.89 16.97
C ALA A 164 11.46 13.11 18.07
N LEU A 165 11.20 11.81 18.23
CA LEU A 165 11.90 10.95 19.18
C LEU A 165 13.39 10.85 18.84
N LYS A 166 13.72 10.63 17.56
CA LYS A 166 15.13 10.55 17.12
C LYS A 166 15.84 11.87 17.35
N LEU A 167 15.22 13.00 17.00
CA LEU A 167 15.80 14.33 17.23
C LEU A 167 15.98 14.60 18.73
N ALA A 168 14.99 14.26 19.54
CA ALA A 168 15.10 14.37 20.99
C ALA A 168 16.24 13.53 21.56
N SER A 169 16.38 12.26 21.16
CA SER A 169 17.46 11.39 21.60
C SER A 169 18.85 11.94 21.25
N LEU A 170 18.98 12.54 20.05
CA LEU A 170 20.19 13.21 19.60
C LEU A 170 20.48 14.44 20.46
N LEU A 171 19.48 15.29 20.71
CA LEU A 171 19.59 16.47 21.55
C LEU A 171 19.96 16.10 23.00
N THR A 172 19.36 15.06 23.57
CA THR A 172 19.68 14.57 24.92
C THR A 172 21.13 14.10 25.00
N THR A 173 21.60 13.34 24.01
CA THR A 173 23.00 12.87 23.94
C THR A 173 24.00 14.04 23.90
N HIS A 174 23.62 15.13 23.23
CA HIS A 174 24.39 16.37 23.17
C HIS A 174 24.06 17.37 24.30
N ARG A 175 23.43 16.93 25.38
CA ARG A 175 23.10 17.72 26.60
C ARG A 175 22.20 18.93 26.35
N ARG A 176 21.38 18.89 25.31
CA ARG A 176 20.38 19.93 24.96
C ARG A 176 19.01 19.55 25.50
N PHE A 177 18.94 19.36 26.82
CA PHE A 177 17.79 18.77 27.51
C PHE A 177 16.49 19.57 27.37
N ASP A 178 16.56 20.90 27.41
CA ASP A 178 15.43 21.82 27.23
C ASP A 178 14.78 21.68 25.84
N ALA A 179 15.61 21.58 24.80
CA ALA A 179 15.14 21.38 23.44
C ALA A 179 14.61 19.95 23.23
N ALA A 180 15.26 18.96 23.83
CA ALA A 180 14.82 17.56 23.78
C ALA A 180 13.44 17.37 24.41
N VAL A 181 13.19 17.94 25.59
CA VAL A 181 11.88 17.85 26.28
C VAL A 181 10.75 18.41 25.42
N ARG A 182 10.96 19.54 24.73
CA ARG A 182 9.93 20.13 23.85
C ARG A 182 9.47 19.14 22.79
N TRP A 183 10.40 18.39 22.19
CA TRP A 183 10.09 17.39 21.18
C TRP A 183 9.54 16.09 21.78
N LEU A 184 10.03 15.65 22.94
CA LEU A 184 9.48 14.47 23.61
C LEU A 184 8.04 14.68 24.06
N GLN A 185 7.69 15.91 24.48
CA GLN A 185 6.33 16.27 24.89
C GLN A 185 5.36 16.39 23.72
N THR A 186 5.83 16.52 22.48
CA THR A 186 4.92 16.45 21.32
C THR A 186 4.46 15.02 21.03
N ILE A 187 5.12 14.00 21.60
CA ILE A 187 4.79 12.60 21.42
C ILE A 187 3.65 12.23 22.39
N PRO A 188 2.42 12.01 21.90
CA PRO A 188 1.29 11.74 22.77
C PRO A 188 1.44 10.38 23.48
N ASP A 189 0.87 10.25 24.67
CA ASP A 189 0.90 9.01 25.48
C ASP A 189 0.36 7.78 24.74
N SER A 190 -0.52 7.99 23.74
CA SER A 190 -1.07 6.94 22.87
C SER A 190 -0.09 6.44 21.79
N SER A 191 1.03 7.14 21.59
CA SER A 191 2.06 6.76 20.62
C SER A 191 2.90 5.60 21.16
N PRO A 192 3.18 4.55 20.38
CA PRO A 192 4.09 3.47 20.81
C PRO A 192 5.49 3.99 21.13
N LEU A 193 5.87 5.12 20.52
CA LEU A 193 7.12 5.83 20.76
C LEU A 193 7.15 6.59 22.09
N HIS A 194 6.00 6.82 22.74
CA HIS A 194 5.96 7.47 24.04
C HIS A 194 6.71 6.65 25.09
N ARG A 195 6.55 5.32 25.09
CA ARG A 195 7.34 4.44 25.97
C ARG A 195 8.84 4.56 25.69
N GLU A 196 9.22 4.64 24.42
CA GLU A 196 10.61 4.85 24.03
C GLU A 196 11.09 6.26 24.41
N ALA A 197 10.20 7.24 24.52
CA ALA A 197 10.45 8.60 24.99
C ALA A 197 10.63 8.68 26.53
N LEU A 198 9.98 7.80 27.31
CA LEU A 198 10.02 7.85 28.79
C LEU A 198 11.42 7.82 29.40
N PRO A 199 12.37 6.95 28.97
CA PRO A 199 13.75 6.99 29.44
C PRO A 199 14.43 8.33 29.14
N TRP A 200 14.18 8.90 27.95
CA TRP A 200 14.75 10.18 27.54
C TRP A 200 14.14 11.33 28.34
N LEU A 201 12.83 11.32 28.58
CA LEU A 201 12.12 12.30 29.41
C LEU A 201 12.62 12.27 30.84
N ALA A 202 12.74 11.08 31.44
CA ALA A 202 13.30 10.92 32.77
C ALA A 202 14.72 11.50 32.84
N THR A 203 15.57 11.14 31.89
CA THR A 203 16.96 11.65 31.81
C THR A 203 17.00 13.18 31.68
N CYS A 204 16.14 13.76 30.84
CA CYS A 204 16.11 15.21 30.66
C CYS A 204 15.56 15.94 31.89
N PHE A 205 14.51 15.43 32.53
CA PHE A 205 13.95 16.04 33.73
C PHE A 205 14.93 16.03 34.90
N GLU A 206 15.68 14.95 35.10
CA GLU A 206 16.74 14.91 36.11
C GLU A 206 17.85 15.91 35.83
N ALA A 207 18.32 15.99 34.58
CA ALA A 207 19.35 16.94 34.19
C ALA A 207 18.90 18.41 34.36
N LEU A 208 17.59 18.66 34.34
CA LEU A 208 16.96 19.96 34.59
C LEU A 208 16.60 20.20 36.07
N GLY A 209 16.84 19.23 36.97
CA GLY A 209 16.49 19.35 38.40
C GLY A 209 15.00 19.17 38.71
N LEU A 210 14.25 18.52 37.82
CA LEU A 210 12.80 18.27 37.95
C LEU A 210 12.54 16.83 38.43
N GLU A 211 12.67 16.59 39.74
CA GLU A 211 12.64 15.24 40.32
C GLU A 211 11.27 14.55 40.21
N GLU A 212 10.15 15.24 40.47
CA GLU A 212 8.82 14.63 40.39
C GLU A 212 8.44 14.18 38.96
N PRO A 213 8.61 15.01 37.91
CA PRO A 213 8.38 14.56 36.53
C PRO A 213 9.27 13.38 36.11
N ALA A 214 10.52 13.33 36.60
CA ALA A 214 11.42 12.21 36.31
C ALA A 214 10.97 10.91 36.97
N ALA A 215 10.49 10.98 38.21
CA ALA A 215 9.93 9.83 38.93
C ALA A 215 8.67 9.29 38.23
N GLN A 216 7.79 10.19 37.78
CA GLN A 216 6.58 9.83 37.05
C GLN A 216 6.89 9.09 35.73
N ALA A 217 7.86 9.58 34.96
CA ALA A 217 8.28 8.93 33.71
C ALA A 217 8.87 7.52 33.95
N ARG A 218 9.61 7.30 35.04
CA ARG A 218 10.16 5.98 35.41
C ARG A 218 9.10 4.99 35.88
N GLN A 219 8.12 5.46 36.64
CA GLN A 219 7.04 4.61 37.12
C GLN A 219 6.23 4.04 35.93
N GLN A 220 6.01 4.87 34.91
CA GLN A 220 5.38 4.44 33.65
C GLN A 220 6.23 3.42 32.88
N LEU A 221 7.57 3.51 32.96
CA LEU A 221 8.50 2.55 32.33
C LEU A 221 8.50 1.18 33.04
N GLN A 222 8.60 1.16 34.37
CA GLN A 222 8.69 -0.09 35.17
C GLN A 222 7.42 -0.94 35.08
N ALA A 223 6.24 -0.32 34.97
CA ALA A 223 4.99 -1.03 34.73
C ALA A 223 5.02 -1.90 33.45
N SER A 224 5.98 -1.67 32.55
CA SER A 224 6.09 -2.33 31.25
C SER A 224 7.23 -3.37 31.10
N GLU A 225 8.15 -3.54 32.07
CA GLU A 225 9.34 -4.43 31.96
C GLU A 225 9.15 -5.87 32.48
N ILE A 226 8.19 -6.11 33.37
CA ILE A 226 7.91 -7.44 33.98
C ILE A 226 7.47 -8.49 32.93
N ALA A 227 7.25 -8.08 31.68
CA ALA A 227 6.66 -8.90 30.62
C ALA A 227 7.63 -9.71 29.72
N ASN A 228 8.98 -9.68 29.87
CA ASN A 228 9.88 -9.96 28.71
C ASN A 228 11.05 -11.00 28.81
N VAL A 229 11.19 -11.88 29.83
CA VAL A 229 12.48 -12.60 30.08
C VAL A 229 12.70 -13.97 29.39
N SER A 230 11.74 -14.60 28.70
CA SER A 230 11.85 -16.05 28.43
C SER A 230 11.93 -16.47 26.94
N SER A 231 13.07 -16.32 26.24
CA SER A 231 13.43 -17.20 25.08
C SER A 231 14.76 -16.92 24.35
N GLN A 232 15.56 -17.98 24.13
CA GLN A 232 16.38 -18.30 22.92
C GLN A 232 17.12 -19.68 23.12
N PRO A 233 17.73 -20.37 22.12
CA PRO A 233 17.22 -20.90 20.82
C PRO A 233 17.78 -22.32 20.36
N LYS A 234 17.40 -22.78 19.13
CA LYS A 234 17.98 -23.80 18.15
C LYS A 234 17.44 -25.27 18.12
N GLU A 235 17.28 -26.05 17.01
CA GLU A 235 17.27 -25.91 15.51
C GLU A 235 16.77 -27.24 14.80
N THR A 236 16.15 -27.13 13.61
CA THR A 236 16.02 -28.04 12.41
C THR A 236 15.25 -29.39 12.34
N GLY A 237 14.45 -29.59 11.25
CA GLY A 237 14.32 -30.89 10.51
C GLY A 237 12.90 -31.39 10.12
N ASN A 238 12.60 -31.46 8.81
CA ASN A 238 11.37 -32.02 8.19
C ASN A 238 11.22 -33.56 8.37
N LEU A 239 10.72 -33.97 9.53
CA LEU A 239 9.77 -35.10 9.73
C LEU A 239 8.35 -34.49 9.73
N GLN A 240 7.24 -35.25 9.73
CA GLN A 240 5.88 -34.73 10.00
C GLN A 240 5.99 -33.53 10.94
N HIS A 241 5.80 -32.32 10.42
CA HIS A 241 6.41 -31.15 11.06
C HIS A 241 5.51 -30.79 12.24
N VAL A 242 5.78 -31.47 13.35
CA VAL A 242 5.13 -31.22 14.62
C VAL A 242 5.69 -29.90 15.11
N VAL A 243 5.00 -28.81 14.78
CA VAL A 243 5.37 -27.49 15.25
C VAL A 243 5.09 -27.41 16.74
N TYR A 244 6.04 -26.79 17.44
CA TYR A 244 5.99 -26.60 18.89
C TYR A 244 5.88 -27.91 19.68
N GLY A 245 6.33 -29.03 19.09
CA GLY A 245 6.34 -30.35 19.73
C GLY A 245 4.96 -30.98 19.95
N ARG A 246 3.87 -30.32 19.55
CA ARG A 246 2.49 -30.76 19.79
C ARG A 246 1.61 -30.78 18.54
N TYR A 247 1.79 -29.84 17.61
CA TYR A 247 0.84 -29.61 16.52
C TYR A 247 1.38 -30.17 15.21
N GLU A 248 0.82 -31.28 14.75
CA GLU A 248 1.21 -31.91 13.48
C GLU A 248 0.57 -31.17 12.31
N ILE A 249 1.35 -30.45 11.52
CA ILE A 249 0.82 -29.72 10.36
C ILE A 249 0.24 -30.71 9.33
N VAL A 250 -1.02 -30.46 8.93
CA VAL A 250 -1.77 -31.23 7.93
C VAL A 250 -1.69 -30.55 6.57
N GLU A 251 -2.02 -29.26 6.49
CA GLU A 251 -2.03 -28.49 5.23
C GLU A 251 -1.79 -27.00 5.47
N SER A 252 -1.26 -26.32 4.44
CA SER A 252 -1.13 -24.85 4.42
C SER A 252 -2.43 -24.25 3.88
N VAL A 253 -3.06 -23.36 4.65
CA VAL A 253 -4.38 -22.79 4.36
C VAL A 253 -4.25 -21.41 3.72
N ALA A 254 -3.40 -20.56 4.28
CA ALA A 254 -3.18 -19.21 3.78
C ALA A 254 -1.74 -18.77 4.02
N SER A 255 -1.25 -17.89 3.15
CA SER A 255 0.10 -17.35 3.24
C SER A 255 0.08 -15.89 2.83
N THR A 256 0.44 -15.02 3.77
CA THR A 256 0.67 -13.59 3.53
C THR A 256 2.18 -13.29 3.62
N PRO A 257 2.63 -12.08 3.24
CA PRO A 257 4.01 -11.65 3.45
C PRO A 257 4.45 -11.66 4.92
N TYR A 258 3.52 -11.64 5.87
CA TYR A 258 3.80 -11.48 7.30
C TYR A 258 3.52 -12.75 8.12
N ALA A 259 2.59 -13.59 7.68
CA ALA A 259 2.13 -14.76 8.42
C ALA A 259 1.73 -15.90 7.48
N GLN A 260 1.79 -17.11 8.00
CA GLN A 260 1.26 -18.33 7.40
C GLN A 260 0.22 -18.93 8.33
N VAL A 261 -0.83 -19.51 7.76
CA VAL A 261 -1.86 -20.23 8.50
C VAL A 261 -1.85 -21.68 8.03
N PHE A 262 -1.70 -22.59 8.98
CA PHE A 262 -1.73 -24.02 8.75
C PHE A 262 -2.95 -24.62 9.45
N ARG A 263 -3.55 -25.64 8.85
CA ARG A 263 -4.36 -26.59 9.59
C ARG A 263 -3.43 -27.63 10.17
N ALA A 264 -3.57 -27.91 11.46
CA ALA A 264 -2.76 -28.91 12.16
C ALA A 264 -3.64 -29.80 13.04
N LEU A 265 -3.13 -30.97 13.40
CA LEU A 265 -3.73 -31.84 14.40
C LEU A 265 -3.00 -31.64 15.73
N ASP A 266 -3.74 -31.27 16.78
CA ASP A 266 -3.18 -31.29 18.13
C ASP A 266 -3.01 -32.74 18.61
N ARG A 267 -1.77 -33.20 18.77
CA ARG A 267 -1.48 -34.59 19.14
C ARG A 267 -1.92 -34.95 20.57
N MET A 268 -2.21 -33.97 21.42
CA MET A 268 -2.71 -34.22 22.77
C MET A 268 -4.23 -34.41 22.81
N THR A 269 -4.97 -33.56 22.10
CA THR A 269 -6.45 -33.58 22.11
C THR A 269 -7.06 -34.33 20.93
N LEU A 270 -6.24 -34.62 19.91
CA LEU A 270 -6.62 -35.16 18.60
C LEU A 270 -7.67 -34.30 17.89
N GLN A 271 -7.75 -33.01 18.24
CA GLN A 271 -8.64 -32.05 17.61
C GLN A 271 -7.90 -31.25 16.52
N PRO A 272 -8.58 -30.90 15.42
CA PRO A 272 -8.01 -30.03 14.41
C PRO A 272 -7.91 -28.59 14.94
N VAL A 273 -6.77 -27.95 14.68
CA VAL A 273 -6.47 -26.57 15.08
C VAL A 273 -5.98 -25.77 13.87
N ALA A 274 -6.20 -24.46 13.92
CA ALA A 274 -5.53 -23.50 13.05
C ALA A 274 -4.28 -22.98 13.75
N VAL A 275 -3.14 -23.01 13.07
CA VAL A 275 -1.86 -22.46 13.53
C VAL A 275 -1.52 -21.27 12.67
N LYS A 276 -1.71 -20.06 13.19
CA LYS A 276 -1.31 -18.80 12.54
C LYS A 276 0.07 -18.41 13.04
N GLN A 277 1.09 -18.55 12.20
CA GLN A 277 2.50 -18.34 12.52
C GLN A 277 3.07 -17.15 11.74
N LEU A 278 3.79 -16.24 12.41
CA LEU A 278 4.53 -15.17 11.75
C LEU A 278 5.77 -15.69 11.00
N ARG A 279 6.10 -15.06 9.88
CA ARG A 279 7.31 -15.42 9.10
C ARG A 279 8.59 -14.91 9.77
N SER A 280 9.66 -15.69 9.69
CA SER A 280 10.93 -15.42 10.41
C SER A 280 11.64 -14.12 9.97
N GLU A 281 11.43 -13.67 8.73
CA GLU A 281 11.94 -12.38 8.21
C GLU A 281 11.21 -11.18 8.82
N SER A 282 10.03 -11.38 9.41
CA SER A 282 9.28 -10.35 10.15
C SER A 282 9.78 -10.16 11.59
N VAL A 283 10.74 -10.96 12.04
CA VAL A 283 11.34 -10.87 13.39
C VAL A 283 12.65 -10.06 13.37
N GLN A 284 13.21 -9.75 12.19
CA GLN A 284 14.41 -8.91 12.02
C GLN A 284 14.19 -7.85 10.92
N GLY A 285 13.86 -6.61 11.33
CA GLY A 285 13.53 -5.50 10.44
C GLY A 285 12.13 -5.61 9.82
N ALA A 286 11.51 -4.47 9.45
CA ALA A 286 10.17 -4.29 8.81
C ALA A 286 8.96 -5.11 9.32
N GLY A 287 9.11 -5.98 10.31
CA GLY A 287 8.06 -6.86 10.84
C GLY A 287 7.74 -6.63 12.32
N ARG A 288 8.23 -5.54 12.91
CA ARG A 288 7.82 -5.08 14.26
C ARG A 288 6.31 -4.81 14.31
N ASP A 289 5.74 -4.22 13.25
CA ASP A 289 4.29 -3.98 13.14
C ASP A 289 3.49 -5.28 12.96
N ALA A 290 4.02 -6.27 12.24
CA ALA A 290 3.39 -7.60 12.14
C ALA A 290 3.40 -8.33 13.49
N PHE A 291 4.51 -8.24 14.22
CA PHE A 291 4.66 -8.83 15.55
C PHE A 291 3.78 -8.12 16.61
N GLU A 292 3.68 -6.78 16.57
CA GLU A 292 2.77 -6.04 17.44
C GLU A 292 1.29 -6.34 17.17
N ARG A 293 0.90 -6.44 15.88
CA ARG A 293 -0.46 -6.87 15.49
C ARG A 293 -0.77 -8.26 16.03
N PHE A 294 0.15 -9.19 15.86
CA PHE A 294 0.05 -10.54 16.39
C PHE A 294 -0.09 -10.58 17.92
N LEU A 295 0.74 -9.82 18.66
CA LEU A 295 0.64 -9.77 20.12
C LEU A 295 -0.67 -9.12 20.59
N ARG A 296 -1.17 -8.11 19.87
CA ARG A 296 -2.48 -7.49 20.17
C ARG A 296 -3.62 -8.46 19.93
N GLU A 297 -3.60 -9.19 18.82
CA GLU A 297 -4.57 -10.22 18.49
C GLU A 297 -4.60 -11.32 19.57
N ALA A 298 -3.43 -11.84 19.95
CA ALA A 298 -3.32 -12.84 21.00
C ALA A 298 -3.84 -12.33 22.36
N ARG A 299 -3.48 -11.09 22.74
CA ARG A 299 -3.97 -10.46 23.98
C ARG A 299 -5.48 -10.27 23.95
N ALA A 300 -6.03 -9.77 22.84
CA ALA A 300 -7.47 -9.60 22.67
C ALA A 300 -8.21 -10.93 22.83
N LEU A 301 -7.77 -11.98 22.14
CA LEU A 301 -8.35 -13.32 22.24
C LEU A 301 -8.21 -13.94 23.65
N SER A 302 -7.12 -13.63 24.37
CA SER A 302 -6.93 -14.10 25.76
C SER A 302 -7.93 -13.48 26.75
N MET A 303 -8.33 -12.23 26.50
CA MET A 303 -9.28 -11.49 27.33
C MET A 303 -10.73 -11.78 26.93
N LEU A 304 -10.99 -12.08 25.66
CA LEU A 304 -12.32 -12.29 25.10
C LEU A 304 -12.77 -13.75 25.21
N ARG A 305 -13.53 -14.05 26.28
CA ARG A 305 -14.21 -15.35 26.44
C ARG A 305 -15.69 -15.21 26.10
N HIS A 306 -16.03 -15.41 24.83
CA HIS A 306 -17.41 -15.28 24.34
C HIS A 306 -17.78 -16.39 23.36
N ALA A 307 -19.04 -16.83 23.38
CA ALA A 307 -19.52 -17.95 22.56
C ALA A 307 -19.38 -17.70 21.05
N ASN A 308 -19.51 -16.44 20.62
CA ASN A 308 -19.39 -16.00 19.23
C ASN A 308 -18.01 -15.40 18.88
N VAL A 309 -16.98 -15.65 19.69
CA VAL A 309 -15.58 -15.34 19.35
C VAL A 309 -14.83 -16.66 19.19
N VAL A 310 -13.90 -16.72 18.24
CA VAL A 310 -13.00 -17.87 18.11
C VAL A 310 -12.10 -17.92 19.35
N PRO A 311 -12.13 -18.99 20.16
CA PRO A 311 -11.36 -19.01 21.40
C PRO A 311 -9.87 -19.19 21.10
N LEU A 312 -9.02 -18.59 21.93
CA LEU A 312 -7.60 -18.90 21.96
C LEU A 312 -7.40 -20.30 22.56
N VAL A 313 -6.72 -21.19 21.84
CA VAL A 313 -6.25 -22.48 22.40
C VAL A 313 -4.92 -22.25 23.09
N GLU A 314 -3.97 -21.67 22.39
CA GLU A 314 -2.61 -21.45 22.90
C GLU A 314 -1.93 -20.29 22.16
N LEU A 315 -1.09 -19.55 22.88
CA LEU A 315 -0.16 -18.59 22.31
C LEU A 315 1.26 -19.12 22.47
N VAL A 316 1.95 -19.38 21.35
CA VAL A 316 3.35 -19.77 21.33
C VAL A 316 4.20 -18.53 21.06
N GLU A 317 4.38 -17.72 22.10
CA GLU A 317 5.04 -16.40 22.04
C GLU A 317 6.41 -16.46 21.38
N ARG A 318 7.22 -17.45 21.76
CA ARG A 318 8.61 -17.62 21.28
C ARG A 318 8.72 -17.84 19.77
N ALA A 319 7.66 -18.39 19.15
CA ALA A 319 7.63 -18.70 17.73
C ALA A 319 6.68 -17.80 16.94
N GLY A 320 6.07 -16.81 17.60
CA GLY A 320 5.08 -15.93 16.99
C GLY A 320 3.91 -16.70 16.39
N ALA A 321 3.31 -17.64 17.15
CA ALA A 321 2.13 -18.38 16.68
C ALA A 321 0.93 -18.35 17.61
N ILE A 322 -0.25 -18.14 17.04
CA ILE A 322 -1.57 -18.21 17.68
C ILE A 322 -2.22 -19.51 17.22
N ILE A 323 -2.67 -20.31 18.18
CA ILE A 323 -3.37 -21.55 17.93
C ILE A 323 -4.83 -21.35 18.35
N THR A 324 -5.74 -21.64 17.44
CA THR A 324 -7.19 -21.62 17.65
C THR A 324 -7.80 -22.94 17.17
N PRO A 325 -9.04 -23.29 17.56
CA PRO A 325 -9.67 -24.48 17.00
C PRO A 325 -9.92 -24.25 15.51
N TRP A 326 -9.81 -25.31 14.73
CA TRP A 326 -10.14 -25.24 13.32
C TRP A 326 -11.66 -25.12 13.11
N MET A 327 -12.09 -24.16 12.32
CA MET A 327 -13.50 -23.88 12.05
C MET A 327 -13.96 -24.69 10.82
N GLU A 328 -14.44 -25.91 11.04
CA GLU A 328 -14.83 -26.85 9.96
C GLU A 328 -15.96 -26.34 9.05
N GLY A 329 -16.78 -25.39 9.52
CA GLY A 329 -17.87 -24.81 8.73
C GLY A 329 -17.42 -23.74 7.72
N GLY A 330 -16.13 -23.38 7.69
CA GLY A 330 -15.58 -22.37 6.78
C GLY A 330 -15.98 -20.94 7.16
N SER A 331 -15.78 -20.00 6.23
CA SER A 331 -16.11 -18.59 6.41
C SER A 331 -17.48 -18.19 5.82
N LEU A 332 -17.99 -17.03 6.21
CA LEU A 332 -19.17 -16.43 5.59
C LEU A 332 -18.93 -16.12 4.10
N ALA A 333 -17.71 -15.76 3.73
CA ALA A 333 -17.35 -15.61 2.31
C ALA A 333 -17.54 -16.93 1.54
N ASP A 334 -17.11 -18.06 2.13
CA ASP A 334 -17.31 -19.39 1.52
C ASP A 334 -18.80 -19.75 1.44
N LEU A 335 -19.58 -19.41 2.47
CA LEU A 335 -21.02 -19.67 2.53
C LEU A 335 -21.76 -18.88 1.44
N MET A 336 -21.52 -17.57 1.34
CA MET A 336 -22.16 -16.70 0.33
C MET A 336 -21.78 -17.08 -1.10
N ASN A 337 -20.59 -17.66 -1.32
CA ASN A 337 -20.19 -18.19 -2.63
C ASN A 337 -20.89 -19.51 -2.99
N ARG A 338 -21.31 -20.30 -1.99
CA ARG A 338 -21.93 -21.61 -2.19
C ARG A 338 -23.45 -21.51 -2.33
N GLU A 339 -24.09 -20.69 -1.50
CA GLU A 339 -25.54 -20.60 -1.43
C GLU A 339 -26.03 -19.22 -1.00
N ARG A 340 -27.33 -19.00 -1.20
CA ARG A 340 -28.01 -17.80 -0.69
C ARG A 340 -28.33 -17.95 0.79
N ILE A 341 -28.30 -16.82 1.47
CA ILE A 341 -28.61 -16.73 2.90
C ILE A 341 -30.01 -16.12 3.04
N THR A 342 -30.88 -16.74 3.84
CA THR A 342 -32.20 -16.17 4.11
C THR A 342 -32.07 -14.89 4.94
N PRO A 343 -32.99 -13.92 4.83
CA PRO A 343 -32.93 -12.70 5.64
C PRO A 343 -32.86 -12.98 7.15
N LYS A 344 -33.61 -13.98 7.62
CA LYS A 344 -33.51 -14.43 9.01
C LYS A 344 -32.12 -14.94 9.36
N ARG A 345 -31.52 -15.82 8.55
CA ARG A 345 -30.17 -16.35 8.82
C ARG A 345 -29.10 -15.25 8.77
N ALA A 346 -29.22 -14.31 7.84
CA ALA A 346 -28.34 -13.15 7.75
C ALA A 346 -28.36 -12.34 9.05
N VAL A 347 -29.55 -12.08 9.59
CA VAL A 347 -29.71 -11.35 10.86
C VAL A 347 -29.26 -12.16 12.06
N GLU A 348 -29.46 -13.48 12.09
CA GLU A 348 -28.89 -14.35 13.13
C GLU A 348 -27.36 -14.24 13.19
N ILE A 349 -26.71 -14.31 12.03
CA ILE A 349 -25.25 -14.16 11.89
C ILE A 349 -24.82 -12.77 12.38
N SER A 350 -25.47 -11.70 11.90
CA SER A 350 -25.16 -10.33 12.33
C SER A 350 -25.37 -10.12 13.83
N CYS A 351 -26.44 -10.67 14.42
CA CYS A 351 -26.71 -10.55 15.86
C CYS A 351 -25.67 -11.30 16.71
N ALA A 352 -25.19 -12.46 16.25
CA ALA A 352 -24.10 -13.18 16.89
C ALA A 352 -22.81 -12.35 16.90
N ILE A 353 -22.46 -11.73 15.77
CA ILE A 353 -21.28 -10.86 15.64
C ILE A 353 -21.43 -9.61 16.51
N LEU A 354 -22.59 -8.95 16.50
CA LEU A 354 -22.87 -7.78 17.33
C LEU A 354 -22.77 -8.10 18.83
N THR A 355 -23.13 -9.32 19.23
CA THR A 355 -22.97 -9.76 20.62
C THR A 355 -21.50 -9.96 20.98
N ALA A 356 -20.70 -10.55 20.09
CA ALA A 356 -19.24 -10.64 20.27
C ALA A 356 -18.59 -9.25 20.33
N LEU A 357 -18.98 -8.33 19.45
CA LEU A 357 -18.50 -6.96 19.42
C LEU A 357 -18.87 -6.19 20.69
N ALA A 358 -20.09 -6.36 21.21
CA ALA A 358 -20.50 -5.71 22.45
C ALA A 358 -19.58 -6.08 23.62
N GLU A 359 -19.17 -7.36 23.71
CA GLU A 359 -18.22 -7.81 24.73
C GLU A 359 -16.80 -7.26 24.48
N GLY A 360 -16.34 -7.24 23.22
CA GLY A 360 -15.12 -6.55 22.80
C GLY A 360 -15.09 -5.09 23.25
N HIS A 361 -16.12 -4.34 22.87
CA HIS A 361 -16.26 -2.91 23.14
C HIS A 361 -16.33 -2.63 24.63
N ARG A 362 -17.01 -3.48 25.41
CA ARG A 362 -17.04 -3.40 26.89
C ARG A 362 -15.64 -3.54 27.51
N LEU A 363 -14.79 -4.36 26.91
CA LEU A 363 -13.38 -4.53 27.32
C LEU A 363 -12.43 -3.49 26.69
N GLY A 364 -12.95 -2.52 25.92
CA GLY A 364 -12.16 -1.51 25.23
C GLY A 364 -11.43 -2.03 23.98
N ILE A 365 -11.81 -3.21 23.48
CA ILE A 365 -11.21 -3.87 22.32
C ILE A 365 -12.12 -3.65 21.10
N LEU A 366 -11.59 -3.00 20.07
CA LEU A 366 -12.25 -2.88 18.76
C LEU A 366 -11.76 -3.98 17.82
N HIS A 367 -12.62 -4.43 16.92
CA HIS A 367 -12.27 -5.47 15.95
C HIS A 367 -11.48 -4.90 14.76
N ARG A 368 -11.97 -3.80 14.17
CA ARG A 368 -11.36 -2.99 13.09
C ARG A 368 -11.28 -3.63 11.70
N ASP A 369 -11.42 -4.94 11.57
CA ASP A 369 -11.39 -5.63 10.26
C ASP A 369 -12.59 -6.60 10.09
N ILE A 370 -13.81 -6.10 10.32
CA ILE A 370 -15.02 -6.93 10.13
C ILE A 370 -15.26 -7.13 8.63
N LYS A 371 -15.24 -8.39 8.18
CA LYS A 371 -15.54 -8.79 6.80
C LYS A 371 -15.97 -10.26 6.75
N PRO A 372 -16.62 -10.71 5.65
CA PRO A 372 -17.09 -12.09 5.53
C PRO A 372 -16.02 -13.17 5.72
N SER A 373 -14.76 -12.93 5.35
CA SER A 373 -13.69 -13.93 5.55
C SER A 373 -13.27 -14.10 7.01
N ASN A 374 -13.61 -13.16 7.91
CA ASN A 374 -13.28 -13.22 9.34
C ASN A 374 -14.47 -13.72 10.19
N ILE A 375 -15.61 -13.99 9.56
CA ILE A 375 -16.80 -14.56 10.19
C ILE A 375 -16.81 -16.05 9.86
N LEU A 376 -16.56 -16.90 10.86
CA LEU A 376 -16.37 -18.34 10.69
C LEU A 376 -17.51 -19.14 11.32
N PHE A 377 -17.61 -20.41 10.94
CA PHE A 377 -18.57 -21.35 11.50
C PHE A 377 -17.86 -22.57 12.08
N ASP A 378 -18.20 -22.95 13.31
CA ASP A 378 -17.74 -24.23 13.87
C ASP A 378 -18.52 -25.42 13.28
N GLN A 379 -18.16 -26.64 13.69
CA GLN A 379 -18.78 -27.87 13.19
C GLN A 379 -20.30 -27.93 13.44
N ALA A 380 -20.81 -27.23 14.46
CA ALA A 380 -22.23 -27.15 14.76
C ALA A 380 -22.95 -26.01 14.01
N GLY A 381 -22.23 -25.26 13.17
CA GLY A 381 -22.75 -24.12 12.42
C GLY A 381 -22.91 -22.85 13.26
N VAL A 382 -22.27 -22.79 14.44
CA VAL A 382 -22.30 -21.61 15.30
C VAL A 382 -21.35 -20.55 14.74
N THR A 383 -21.87 -19.33 14.56
CA THR A 383 -21.11 -18.18 14.09
C THR A 383 -20.07 -17.73 15.13
N ARG A 384 -18.82 -17.62 14.70
CA ARG A 384 -17.69 -17.15 15.50
C ARG A 384 -16.88 -16.11 14.74
N LEU A 385 -16.51 -15.04 15.44
CA LEU A 385 -15.69 -13.97 14.89
C LEU A 385 -14.20 -14.25 15.17
N ALA A 386 -13.38 -14.22 14.13
CA ALA A 386 -11.93 -14.43 14.18
C ALA A 386 -11.14 -13.10 14.06
N ASP A 387 -9.82 -13.14 14.24
CA ASP A 387 -8.89 -12.01 14.00
C ASP A 387 -9.19 -10.71 14.79
N PHE A 388 -9.67 -10.86 16.04
CA PHE A 388 -9.99 -9.73 16.90
C PHE A 388 -8.75 -8.86 17.20
N GLY A 389 -8.79 -7.57 16.86
CA GLY A 389 -7.73 -6.61 17.20
C GLY A 389 -6.49 -6.67 16.30
N ALA A 390 -6.58 -7.28 15.12
CA ALA A 390 -5.46 -7.49 14.20
C ALA A 390 -4.93 -6.20 13.49
N ALA A 391 -5.60 -5.04 13.58
CA ALA A 391 -5.21 -3.81 12.85
C ALA A 391 -5.14 -2.55 13.73
N HIS A 392 -4.24 -1.61 13.42
CA HIS A 392 -4.23 -0.23 13.95
C HIS A 392 -4.14 0.79 12.81
N LEU A 393 -4.55 2.02 13.10
CA LEU A 393 -4.72 3.11 12.14
C LEU A 393 -3.48 3.71 11.45
N SER A 394 -2.28 3.18 11.65
CA SER A 394 -1.15 3.45 10.74
C SER A 394 -1.35 2.80 9.36
N ASP A 395 -2.35 1.92 9.24
CA ASP A 395 -2.45 0.95 8.15
C ASP A 395 -3.22 1.44 6.91
N ALA A 396 -3.62 2.71 6.81
CA ALA A 396 -4.15 3.24 5.55
C ALA A 396 -3.03 3.60 4.54
N SER A 397 -1.82 3.92 5.02
CA SER A 397 -0.68 4.27 4.14
C SER A 397 0.19 3.07 3.74
N HIS A 398 0.17 1.97 4.51
CA HIS A 398 1.08 0.82 4.31
C HIS A 398 0.43 -0.46 3.78
N THR A 399 -0.90 -0.51 3.64
CA THR A 399 -1.62 -1.70 3.12
C THR A 399 -1.83 -1.66 1.59
N ALA A 400 -1.14 -0.77 0.89
CA ALA A 400 -1.27 -0.56 -0.56
C ALA A 400 -0.43 -1.53 -1.43
N THR A 401 0.06 -2.65 -0.89
CA THR A 401 0.82 -3.64 -1.66
C THR A 401 0.22 -5.05 -1.58
N ALA A 402 -0.38 -5.44 -2.70
CA ALA A 402 -0.51 -6.81 -3.22
C ALA A 402 -1.33 -7.87 -2.43
N GLY A 403 -2.17 -7.52 -1.44
CA GLY A 403 -2.97 -8.54 -0.72
C GLY A 403 -4.42 -8.22 -0.35
N VAL A 404 -4.91 -6.99 -0.53
CA VAL A 404 -6.19 -6.56 0.08
C VAL A 404 -7.04 -5.75 -0.90
N ILE A 405 -7.48 -6.40 -1.98
CA ILE A 405 -8.45 -5.82 -2.92
C ILE A 405 -9.90 -5.98 -2.40
N GLY A 406 -10.15 -6.84 -1.39
CA GLY A 406 -11.49 -7.18 -0.91
C GLY A 406 -11.97 -6.49 0.38
N THR A 407 -11.14 -5.78 1.15
CA THR A 407 -11.53 -5.29 2.49
C THR A 407 -12.15 -3.88 2.49
N PHE A 408 -11.93 -3.07 1.44
CA PHE A 408 -12.39 -1.67 1.40
C PHE A 408 -13.91 -1.49 1.52
N ALA A 409 -14.71 -2.43 1.00
CA ALA A 409 -16.16 -2.33 1.02
C ALA A 409 -16.76 -2.49 2.44
N TYR A 410 -16.00 -3.07 3.38
CA TYR A 410 -16.43 -3.28 4.76
C TYR A 410 -15.79 -2.29 5.75
N MET A 411 -14.82 -1.48 5.29
CA MET A 411 -14.24 -0.41 6.09
C MET A 411 -15.20 0.76 6.20
N SER A 412 -15.37 1.28 7.41
CA SER A 412 -16.17 2.47 7.61
C SER A 412 -15.54 3.71 6.94
N PRO A 413 -16.33 4.74 6.58
CA PRO A 413 -15.81 5.99 6.03
C PRO A 413 -14.65 6.58 6.82
N GLU A 414 -14.76 6.62 8.15
CA GLU A 414 -13.70 7.11 9.01
C GLU A 414 -12.44 6.24 8.92
N GLN A 415 -12.54 4.91 8.84
CA GLN A 415 -11.40 4.03 8.62
C GLN A 415 -10.75 4.24 7.24
N ARG A 416 -11.55 4.45 6.19
CA ARG A 416 -11.05 4.73 4.83
C ARG A 416 -10.30 6.06 4.76
N LEU A 417 -10.69 7.03 5.58
CA LEU A 417 -10.04 8.33 5.73
C LEU A 417 -8.84 8.31 6.71
N GLY A 418 -8.49 7.14 7.27
CA GLY A 418 -7.42 7.00 8.26
C GLY A 418 -7.76 7.59 9.63
N MET A 419 -9.02 7.94 9.89
CA MET A 419 -9.49 8.47 11.18
C MET A 419 -9.76 7.35 12.18
N PRO A 420 -9.54 7.57 13.50
CA PRO A 420 -9.67 6.53 14.51
C PRO A 420 -10.98 5.74 14.45
N ALA A 421 -10.85 4.42 14.29
CA ALA A 421 -11.97 3.50 14.40
C ALA A 421 -12.61 3.58 15.79
N THR A 422 -13.93 3.47 15.82
CA THR A 422 -14.78 3.51 17.01
C THR A 422 -15.65 2.26 17.06
N PRO A 423 -16.39 2.01 18.16
CA PRO A 423 -17.43 0.98 18.18
C PRO A 423 -18.40 1.07 16.99
N ALA A 424 -18.73 2.28 16.54
CA ALA A 424 -19.60 2.52 15.39
C ALA A 424 -18.94 2.09 14.06
N SER A 425 -17.60 2.03 13.98
CA SER A 425 -16.88 1.52 12.82
C SER A 425 -17.04 0.00 12.69
N ASP A 426 -16.98 -0.73 13.80
CA ASP A 426 -17.23 -2.18 13.76
C ASP A 426 -18.70 -2.48 13.40
N VAL A 427 -19.64 -1.67 13.91
CA VAL A 427 -21.07 -1.77 13.55
C VAL A 427 -21.28 -1.55 12.05
N PHE A 428 -20.54 -0.61 11.44
CA PHE A 428 -20.57 -0.41 9.98
C PHE A 428 -20.16 -1.67 9.24
N GLY A 429 -19.04 -2.30 9.61
CA GLY A 429 -18.58 -3.53 8.95
C GLY A 429 -19.58 -4.69 9.05
N VAL A 430 -20.30 -4.80 10.18
CA VAL A 430 -21.42 -5.75 10.31
C VAL A 430 -22.58 -5.35 9.39
N GLY A 431 -22.94 -4.07 9.34
CA GLY A 431 -23.97 -3.55 8.44
C GLY A 431 -23.65 -3.82 6.98
N ALA A 432 -22.40 -3.62 6.58
CA ALA A 432 -21.91 -3.90 5.23
C ALA A 432 -22.02 -5.38 4.87
N SER A 433 -21.63 -6.26 5.80
CA SER A 433 -21.77 -7.71 5.62
C SER A 433 -23.25 -8.13 5.57
N LEU A 434 -24.12 -7.52 6.40
CA LEU A 434 -25.56 -7.77 6.38
C LEU A 434 -26.20 -7.33 5.06
N LEU A 435 -25.84 -6.15 4.56
CA LEU A 435 -26.33 -5.65 3.29
C LEU A 435 -25.95 -6.58 2.14
N GLU A 436 -24.71 -7.09 2.14
CA GLU A 436 -24.26 -8.06 1.14
C GLU A 436 -25.03 -9.37 1.23
N MET A 437 -25.23 -9.93 2.43
CA MET A 437 -26.02 -11.15 2.60
C MET A 437 -27.46 -10.99 2.08
N LEU A 438 -28.06 -9.80 2.23
CA LEU A 438 -29.44 -9.51 1.82
C LEU A 438 -29.59 -9.10 0.35
N THR A 439 -28.53 -8.61 -0.30
CA THR A 439 -28.63 -8.05 -1.66
C THR A 439 -27.72 -8.73 -2.67
N GLY A 440 -26.78 -9.56 -2.20
CA GLY A 440 -25.68 -10.11 -2.98
C GLY A 440 -24.64 -9.05 -3.37
N ARG A 441 -24.71 -7.84 -2.82
CA ARG A 441 -23.82 -6.72 -3.14
C ARG A 441 -23.35 -6.03 -1.86
N PRO A 442 -22.04 -5.83 -1.67
CA PRO A 442 -21.57 -5.02 -0.56
C PRO A 442 -21.98 -3.55 -0.78
N PRO A 443 -21.97 -2.69 0.27
CA PRO A 443 -22.21 -1.27 0.09
C PRO A 443 -21.19 -0.70 -0.90
N ALA A 444 -21.70 -0.07 -1.98
CA ALA A 444 -20.87 0.54 -3.00
C ALA A 444 -20.06 1.73 -2.44
N GLN A 445 -19.07 2.20 -3.20
CA GLN A 445 -18.19 3.33 -2.84
C GLN A 445 -18.96 4.56 -2.31
N PRO A 446 -18.30 5.43 -1.50
CA PRO A 446 -18.90 6.67 -1.01
C PRO A 446 -19.61 7.44 -2.14
N GLY A 447 -20.90 7.75 -1.95
CA GLY A 447 -21.71 8.51 -2.90
C GLY A 447 -22.49 7.70 -3.95
N SER A 448 -22.37 6.36 -3.98
CA SER A 448 -23.23 5.50 -4.81
C SER A 448 -24.53 5.13 -4.06
N ALA A 449 -25.63 4.95 -4.80
CA ALA A 449 -26.91 4.57 -4.22
C ALA A 449 -26.84 3.12 -3.68
N LEU A 450 -27.18 2.93 -2.40
CA LEU A 450 -27.27 1.61 -1.79
C LEU A 450 -28.42 0.81 -2.44
N THR A 451 -28.18 -0.48 -2.71
CA THR A 451 -29.26 -1.40 -3.10
C THR A 451 -30.15 -1.63 -1.90
N THR A 452 -31.47 -1.44 -2.03
CA THR A 452 -32.40 -1.65 -0.91
C THR A 452 -32.68 -3.14 -0.70
N PRO A 453 -32.55 -3.69 0.52
CA PRO A 453 -32.95 -5.06 0.82
C PRO A 453 -34.36 -5.43 0.35
N SER A 454 -35.32 -4.51 0.49
CA SER A 454 -36.70 -4.68 -0.02
C SER A 454 -36.83 -4.83 -1.54
N SER A 455 -35.85 -4.36 -2.32
CA SER A 455 -35.83 -4.59 -3.78
C SER A 455 -35.39 -6.02 -4.15
N CYS A 456 -34.65 -6.69 -3.27
CA CYS A 456 -34.17 -8.05 -3.47
C CYS A 456 -35.07 -9.10 -2.79
N HIS A 457 -35.77 -8.71 -1.73
CA HIS A 457 -36.65 -9.58 -0.95
C HIS A 457 -38.04 -8.93 -0.78
N PRO A 458 -39.08 -9.43 -1.49
CA PRO A 458 -40.43 -8.85 -1.49
C PRO A 458 -41.12 -8.78 -0.12
N ASP A 459 -40.74 -9.67 0.81
CA ASP A 459 -41.29 -9.71 2.17
C ASP A 459 -40.59 -8.73 3.12
N LEU A 460 -39.54 -8.05 2.67
CA LEU A 460 -38.93 -6.94 3.40
C LEU A 460 -39.62 -5.63 3.00
N GLY A 461 -39.51 -4.63 3.87
CA GLY A 461 -40.19 -3.35 3.71
C GLY A 461 -39.37 -2.19 4.25
N PRO A 462 -39.87 -0.95 4.18
CA PRO A 462 -39.09 0.26 4.45
C PRO A 462 -38.42 0.29 5.82
N ASN A 463 -39.03 -0.32 6.84
CA ASN A 463 -38.44 -0.41 8.18
C ASN A 463 -37.19 -1.31 8.22
N HIS A 464 -37.16 -2.38 7.41
CA HIS A 464 -35.98 -3.24 7.27
C HIS A 464 -34.84 -2.48 6.59
N ASP A 465 -35.14 -1.78 5.49
CA ASP A 465 -34.17 -0.95 4.78
C ASP A 465 -33.60 0.14 5.70
N ALA A 466 -34.47 0.83 6.45
CA ALA A 466 -34.07 1.89 7.36
C ALA A 466 -33.11 1.40 8.45
N VAL A 467 -33.36 0.22 9.04
CA VAL A 467 -32.45 -0.35 10.06
C VAL A 467 -31.12 -0.75 9.43
N VAL A 468 -31.11 -1.38 8.25
CA VAL A 468 -29.86 -1.76 7.57
C VAL A 468 -29.06 -0.51 7.19
N PHE A 469 -29.70 0.52 6.63
CA PHE A 469 -29.04 1.77 6.26
C PHE A 469 -28.53 2.55 7.47
N ALA A 470 -29.21 2.49 8.62
CA ALA A 470 -28.70 3.07 9.86
C ALA A 470 -27.43 2.39 10.40
N LEU A 471 -27.13 1.14 9.98
CA LEU A 471 -25.87 0.48 10.31
C LEU A 471 -24.73 0.94 9.38
N VAL A 472 -25.04 1.22 8.11
CA VAL A 472 -24.06 1.62 7.08
C VAL A 472 -24.09 3.13 6.77
N ALA A 473 -24.62 3.95 7.67
CA ALA A 473 -24.65 5.39 7.48
C ALA A 473 -23.23 5.97 7.39
N ASP A 474 -22.99 6.82 6.39
CA ASP A 474 -21.67 7.40 6.17
C ASP A 474 -21.25 8.30 7.34
N ASP A 475 -22.16 9.16 7.81
CA ASP A 475 -21.95 9.98 9.00
C ASP A 475 -22.13 9.14 10.28
N PRO A 476 -21.07 9.00 11.13
CA PRO A 476 -21.17 8.26 12.39
C PRO A 476 -22.26 8.78 13.34
N ALA A 477 -22.64 10.06 13.27
CA ALA A 477 -23.71 10.63 14.10
C ALA A 477 -25.10 10.09 13.72
N HIS A 478 -25.28 9.69 12.46
CA HIS A 478 -26.50 9.05 11.96
C HIS A 478 -26.43 7.52 12.05
N ARG A 479 -25.28 6.96 12.44
CA ARG A 479 -25.06 5.53 12.58
C ARG A 479 -25.46 5.04 13.96
N ILE A 480 -25.88 3.78 14.05
CA ILE A 480 -26.07 3.13 15.35
C ILE A 480 -24.70 2.94 16.02
N GLY A 481 -24.46 3.69 17.11
CA GLY A 481 -23.14 3.79 17.73
C GLY A 481 -22.73 2.58 18.59
N HIS A 482 -23.67 1.78 19.07
CA HIS A 482 -23.41 0.65 19.96
C HIS A 482 -23.92 -0.68 19.39
N ALA A 483 -23.11 -1.72 19.50
CA ALA A 483 -23.42 -3.04 18.94
C ALA A 483 -24.69 -3.67 19.54
N LEU A 484 -24.96 -3.45 20.83
CA LEU A 484 -26.15 -3.98 21.49
C LEU A 484 -27.44 -3.28 21.03
N ASP A 485 -27.38 -1.98 20.75
CA ASP A 485 -28.50 -1.21 20.21
C ASP A 485 -28.80 -1.64 18.78
N ALA A 486 -27.76 -1.87 17.98
CA ALA A 486 -27.88 -2.42 16.63
C ALA A 486 -28.57 -3.78 16.66
N ARG A 487 -28.15 -4.67 17.57
CA ARG A 487 -28.77 -5.99 17.76
C ARG A 487 -30.24 -5.86 18.14
N THR A 488 -30.56 -4.99 19.09
CA THR A 488 -31.93 -4.76 19.57
C THR A 488 -32.82 -4.25 18.45
N LYS A 489 -32.34 -3.31 17.62
CA LYS A 489 -33.08 -2.79 16.46
C LYS A 489 -33.32 -3.85 15.39
N LEU A 490 -32.34 -4.71 15.12
CA LEU A 490 -32.50 -5.83 14.19
C LEU A 490 -33.53 -6.85 14.72
N GLN A 491 -33.45 -7.20 16.00
CA GLN A 491 -34.36 -8.17 16.64
C GLN A 491 -35.80 -7.63 16.82
N ALA A 492 -36.00 -6.32 16.81
CA ALA A 492 -37.33 -5.71 16.88
C ALA A 492 -38.16 -5.91 15.59
N LEU A 493 -37.52 -6.33 14.49
CA LEU A 493 -38.17 -6.61 13.21
C LEU A 493 -38.35 -8.11 13.00
N SER A 494 -39.40 -8.49 12.26
CA SER A 494 -39.63 -9.89 11.86
C SER A 494 -38.97 -10.16 10.52
N TRP A 495 -37.95 -11.02 10.52
CA TRP A 495 -37.21 -11.40 9.32
C TRP A 495 -37.70 -12.74 8.77
N PRO A 496 -38.01 -12.82 7.46
CA PRO A 496 -38.60 -14.03 6.87
C PRO A 496 -37.58 -15.16 6.72
N ASP A 497 -38.10 -16.39 6.84
CA ASP A 497 -37.37 -17.66 6.74
C ASP A 497 -38.08 -18.54 5.72
N TYR A 498 -37.84 -18.30 4.45
CA TYR A 498 -38.43 -19.09 3.36
C TYR A 498 -37.39 -19.88 2.61
N ASN A 499 -37.85 -20.96 1.97
CA ASN A 499 -37.04 -21.83 1.16
C ASN A 499 -36.64 -21.09 -0.14
N LEU A 500 -35.35 -20.82 -0.32
CA LEU A 500 -34.80 -19.95 -1.38
C LEU A 500 -34.99 -20.51 -2.80
N GLY A 501 -35.48 -21.75 -2.94
CA GLY A 501 -35.68 -22.44 -4.22
C GLY A 501 -36.71 -21.81 -5.18
N SER A 502 -37.47 -20.81 -4.75
CA SER A 502 -38.48 -20.12 -5.58
C SER A 502 -38.14 -18.68 -5.98
N LEU A 503 -37.00 -18.12 -5.53
CA LEU A 503 -36.57 -16.79 -5.93
C LEU A 503 -35.77 -16.86 -7.24
N SER A 504 -36.08 -15.97 -8.19
CA SER A 504 -35.28 -15.80 -9.41
C SER A 504 -33.80 -15.67 -9.07
N PRO A 505 -32.88 -16.24 -9.88
CA PRO A 505 -31.47 -16.03 -9.65
C PRO A 505 -31.16 -14.51 -9.74
N ILE A 506 -30.92 -13.82 -8.60
CA ILE A 506 -29.94 -12.74 -8.50
C ILE A 506 -28.72 -13.23 -9.26
N GLU A 507 -28.48 -12.66 -10.44
CA GLU A 507 -27.26 -12.91 -11.19
C GLU A 507 -26.09 -12.66 -10.25
N ALA A 508 -25.35 -13.72 -9.90
CA ALA A 508 -24.04 -13.58 -9.32
C ALA A 508 -23.21 -12.81 -10.35
N SER A 509 -23.13 -11.50 -10.20
CA SER A 509 -22.16 -10.74 -10.98
C SER A 509 -20.79 -11.23 -10.56
N PRO A 510 -19.90 -11.56 -11.51
CA PRO A 510 -18.51 -11.81 -11.17
C PRO A 510 -18.02 -10.64 -10.34
N VAL A 511 -17.24 -10.89 -9.29
CA VAL A 511 -16.56 -9.85 -8.51
C VAL A 511 -15.95 -8.84 -9.48
N ARG A 512 -16.62 -7.69 -9.68
CA ARG A 512 -16.13 -6.64 -10.58
C ARG A 512 -15.22 -5.78 -9.76
N HIS A 513 -13.92 -5.90 -10.00
CA HIS A 513 -12.93 -4.91 -9.59
C HIS A 513 -13.37 -3.54 -10.12
N GLU A 514 -13.81 -2.62 -9.26
CA GLU A 514 -14.08 -1.25 -9.70
C GLU A 514 -12.77 -0.61 -10.15
N SER A 515 -12.79 -0.03 -11.36
CA SER A 515 -11.62 0.51 -12.03
C SER A 515 -11.06 1.72 -11.29
N ARG A 516 -9.76 1.72 -10.99
CA ARG A 516 -8.96 2.82 -10.42
C ARG A 516 -9.16 4.20 -11.07
N LEU A 517 -9.71 4.23 -12.28
CA LEU A 517 -9.94 5.44 -13.06
C LEU A 517 -11.41 5.86 -13.00
N GLN A 518 -11.68 7.02 -12.41
CA GLN A 518 -12.94 7.73 -12.61
C GLN A 518 -12.79 8.66 -13.82
N ARG A 519 -13.56 8.45 -14.89
CA ARG A 519 -13.58 9.39 -16.02
C ARG A 519 -14.29 10.68 -15.61
N LEU A 520 -13.59 11.81 -15.71
CA LEU A 520 -14.15 13.15 -15.51
C LEU A 520 -14.57 13.79 -16.85
N ALA A 521 -13.81 13.52 -17.91
CA ALA A 521 -14.07 13.94 -19.29
C ALA A 521 -13.45 12.91 -20.27
N PRO A 522 -13.64 13.04 -21.60
CA PRO A 522 -13.10 12.08 -22.57
C PRO A 522 -11.58 11.85 -22.45
N ASN A 523 -10.83 12.92 -22.20
CA ASN A 523 -9.38 12.95 -22.06
C ASN A 523 -8.91 13.27 -20.63
N LEU A 524 -9.81 13.28 -19.63
CA LEU A 524 -9.47 13.62 -18.26
C LEU A 524 -10.07 12.60 -17.31
N GLY A 525 -9.23 12.06 -16.45
CA GLY A 525 -9.61 11.16 -15.39
C GLY A 525 -9.18 11.66 -14.02
N PHE A 526 -9.73 11.01 -13.02
CA PHE A 526 -9.29 11.09 -11.65
C PHE A 526 -8.77 9.71 -11.25
N ASP A 527 -7.50 9.65 -10.86
CA ASP A 527 -6.94 8.47 -10.22
C ASP A 527 -7.49 8.45 -8.79
N VAL A 528 -8.61 7.73 -8.59
CA VAL A 528 -9.34 7.72 -7.31
C VAL A 528 -8.50 7.17 -6.16
N TRP A 529 -7.41 6.46 -6.46
CA TRP A 529 -6.52 5.90 -5.44
C TRP A 529 -5.44 6.89 -4.99
N LEU A 530 -4.95 7.74 -5.89
CA LEU A 530 -3.88 8.70 -5.59
C LEU A 530 -4.38 10.13 -5.44
N GLY A 531 -5.69 10.36 -5.53
CA GLY A 531 -6.31 11.67 -5.31
C GLY A 531 -5.85 12.73 -6.30
N ARG A 532 -5.49 12.34 -7.53
CA ARG A 532 -4.91 13.26 -8.53
C ARG A 532 -5.62 13.19 -9.87
N ARG A 533 -5.62 14.31 -10.58
CA ARG A 533 -6.09 14.38 -11.97
C ARG A 533 -5.06 13.74 -12.89
N VAL A 534 -5.55 13.00 -13.87
CA VAL A 534 -4.72 12.35 -14.89
C VAL A 534 -5.26 12.69 -16.27
N LEU A 535 -4.38 13.09 -17.18
CA LEU A 535 -4.71 13.25 -18.57
C LEU A 535 -4.75 11.86 -19.19
N LEU A 536 -5.89 11.52 -19.79
CA LEU A 536 -6.13 10.23 -20.42
C LEU A 536 -5.88 10.36 -21.91
N VAL A 537 -4.87 9.66 -22.40
CA VAL A 537 -4.47 9.72 -23.79
C VAL A 537 -4.66 8.34 -24.42
N ALA A 538 -5.48 8.28 -25.46
CA ALA A 538 -5.77 7.03 -26.15
C ALA A 538 -4.53 6.46 -26.85
N ASP A 539 -4.37 5.15 -26.77
CA ASP A 539 -3.32 4.45 -27.49
C ASP A 539 -3.55 4.54 -29.01
N SER A 540 -2.52 5.00 -29.72
CA SER A 540 -2.37 4.87 -31.17
C SER A 540 -0.89 4.67 -31.50
N PRO A 541 -0.50 4.10 -32.66
CA PRO A 541 0.91 3.93 -33.01
C PRO A 541 1.71 5.23 -32.95
N LYS A 542 1.11 6.35 -33.38
CA LYS A 542 1.69 7.68 -33.29
C LYS A 542 1.85 8.14 -31.84
N MET A 543 0.82 7.93 -31.01
CA MET A 543 0.86 8.33 -29.61
C MET A 543 1.80 7.45 -28.78
N ARG A 544 1.93 6.15 -29.08
CA ARG A 544 2.93 5.27 -28.48
C ARG A 544 4.34 5.79 -28.72
N GLN A 545 4.65 6.22 -29.93
CA GLN A 545 5.94 6.85 -30.25
C GLN A 545 6.17 8.13 -29.43
N VAL A 546 5.14 8.98 -29.30
CA VAL A 546 5.17 10.19 -28.46
C VAL A 546 5.42 9.81 -27.00
N MET A 547 4.64 8.90 -26.42
CA MET A 547 4.76 8.49 -25.02
C MET A 547 6.10 7.84 -24.71
N GLN A 548 6.63 7.02 -25.62
CA GLN A 548 7.96 6.42 -25.49
C GLN A 548 9.05 7.47 -25.48
N ALA A 549 9.01 8.42 -26.42
CA ALA A 549 9.97 9.51 -26.46
C ALA A 549 9.84 10.46 -25.26
N TRP A 550 8.61 10.74 -24.81
CA TRP A 550 8.32 11.53 -23.61
C TRP A 550 8.85 10.86 -22.35
N THR A 551 8.71 9.54 -22.23
CA THR A 551 9.20 8.74 -21.11
C THR A 551 10.73 8.65 -21.11
N ARG A 552 11.36 8.54 -22.29
CA ARG A 552 12.83 8.57 -22.45
C ARG A 552 13.42 9.95 -22.20
N THR A 553 12.61 10.99 -22.35
CA THR A 553 13.03 12.36 -22.09
C THR A 553 12.99 12.62 -20.58
N GLU A 554 14.08 12.28 -19.89
CA GLU A 554 14.26 12.45 -18.44
C GLU A 554 14.42 13.93 -18.05
N ASN A 555 13.41 14.76 -18.33
CA ASN A 555 13.45 16.20 -18.08
C ASN A 555 12.30 16.65 -17.15
N ARG A 556 12.65 17.27 -16.01
CA ARG A 556 11.72 17.74 -14.98
C ARG A 556 10.81 18.89 -15.43
N ASN A 557 11.07 19.47 -16.60
CA ASN A 557 10.26 20.51 -17.23
C ASN A 557 9.22 19.94 -18.21
N LEU A 558 9.01 18.62 -18.26
CA LEU A 558 7.92 17.97 -19.01
C LEU A 558 6.97 17.24 -18.05
N SER A 559 5.68 17.14 -18.40
CA SER A 559 4.71 16.33 -17.66
C SER A 559 5.07 14.84 -17.70
N ALA A 560 4.99 14.14 -16.57
CA ALA A 560 5.36 12.73 -16.51
C ALA A 560 4.30 11.79 -17.08
N VAL A 561 4.72 10.75 -17.81
CA VAL A 561 3.84 9.61 -18.12
C VAL A 561 3.77 8.74 -16.86
N LEU A 562 2.58 8.64 -16.26
CA LEU A 562 2.37 8.02 -14.96
C LEU A 562 2.20 6.50 -15.05
N ARG A 563 1.46 6.04 -16.07
CA ARG A 563 1.25 4.62 -16.37
C ARG A 563 0.60 4.43 -17.73
N TYR A 564 0.68 3.20 -18.22
CA TYR A 564 -0.21 2.69 -19.25
C TYR A 564 -1.22 1.73 -18.60
N ASP A 565 -2.49 1.87 -18.97
CA ASP A 565 -3.55 0.96 -18.57
C ASP A 565 -3.88 0.03 -19.74
N VAL A 566 -3.47 -1.23 -19.59
CA VAL A 566 -3.61 -2.27 -20.61
C VAL A 566 -5.07 -2.62 -20.85
N GLU A 567 -5.91 -2.55 -19.82
CA GLU A 567 -7.34 -2.90 -19.94
C GLU A 567 -8.11 -1.86 -20.73
N THR A 568 -7.78 -0.58 -20.55
CA THR A 568 -8.47 0.53 -21.21
C THR A 568 -7.75 1.05 -22.45
N ALA A 569 -6.53 0.55 -22.73
CA ALA A 569 -5.65 1.03 -23.79
C ALA A 569 -5.41 2.56 -23.74
N MET A 570 -5.18 3.07 -22.53
CA MET A 570 -4.97 4.51 -22.27
C MET A 570 -3.65 4.75 -21.55
N PHE A 571 -2.93 5.78 -21.97
CA PHE A 571 -1.84 6.38 -21.19
C PHE A 571 -2.41 7.36 -20.19
N TRP A 572 -1.89 7.33 -18.97
CA TRP A 572 -2.19 8.31 -17.92
C TRP A 572 -0.99 9.21 -17.82
N VAL A 573 -1.18 10.49 -18.09
CA VAL A 573 -0.15 11.52 -18.03
C VAL A 573 -0.47 12.45 -16.87
N GLU A 574 0.57 12.91 -16.18
CA GLU A 574 0.46 13.87 -15.09
C GLU A 574 -0.25 15.14 -15.59
N VAL A 575 -1.21 15.61 -14.79
CA VAL A 575 -1.73 16.97 -14.88
C VAL A 575 -1.04 17.75 -13.77
N PRO A 576 -0.01 18.57 -14.06
CA PRO A 576 0.75 19.27 -13.04
C PRO A 576 -0.16 20.19 -12.22
N GLU A 577 0.06 20.24 -10.91
CA GLU A 577 -0.61 21.18 -10.03
C GLU A 577 0.01 22.57 -10.19
N GLY A 578 -0.81 23.57 -10.50
CA GLY A 578 -0.38 24.94 -10.73
C GLY A 578 -1.33 25.70 -11.64
N LYS A 579 -0.99 26.96 -11.91
CA LYS A 579 -1.67 27.79 -12.92
C LYS A 579 -0.92 27.72 -14.24
N THR A 580 -1.63 27.79 -15.35
CA THR A 580 -1.00 27.94 -16.67
C THR A 580 -0.29 29.30 -16.75
N LEU A 581 0.69 29.44 -17.62
CA LEU A 581 1.40 30.71 -17.82
C LEU A 581 0.41 31.82 -18.19
N SER A 582 -0.59 31.53 -19.02
CA SER A 582 -1.67 32.45 -19.38
C SER A 582 -2.47 32.94 -18.17
N GLU A 583 -2.70 32.09 -17.16
CA GLU A 583 -3.40 32.44 -15.92
C GLU A 583 -2.53 33.24 -14.92
N THR A 584 -1.20 33.18 -15.06
CA THR A 584 -0.28 33.87 -14.13
C THR A 584 0.02 35.31 -14.53
N ALA A 585 -0.24 35.70 -15.78
CA ALA A 585 0.14 37.01 -16.35
C ALA A 585 1.64 37.37 -16.18
N ARG A 586 2.51 36.36 -16.03
CA ARG A 586 3.97 36.50 -15.88
C ARG A 586 4.69 36.05 -17.14
N SER A 587 5.82 36.69 -17.45
CA SER A 587 6.73 36.25 -18.51
C SER A 587 7.75 35.25 -17.97
N LEU A 588 8.24 34.36 -18.85
CA LEU A 588 9.30 33.41 -18.50
C LEU A 588 10.64 34.14 -18.30
N THR A 589 11.35 33.80 -17.24
CA THR A 589 12.74 34.26 -17.06
C THR A 589 13.67 33.59 -18.08
N LYS A 590 14.83 34.20 -18.34
CA LYS A 590 15.86 33.62 -19.22
C LYS A 590 16.25 32.19 -18.82
N ARG A 591 16.39 31.94 -17.51
CA ARG A 591 16.72 30.62 -16.95
C ARG A 591 15.62 29.59 -17.20
N GLN A 592 14.35 29.99 -17.06
CA GLN A 592 13.20 29.13 -17.34
C GLN A 592 13.08 28.81 -18.84
N GLY A 593 13.38 29.79 -19.71
CA GLY A 593 13.48 29.59 -21.15
C GLY A 593 14.58 28.59 -21.54
N GLU A 594 15.77 28.69 -20.93
CA GLU A 594 16.87 27.74 -21.15
C GLU A 594 16.51 26.31 -20.70
N GLN A 595 15.79 26.16 -19.58
CA GLN A 595 15.31 24.86 -19.09
C GLN A 595 14.32 24.21 -20.06
N LEU A 596 13.37 24.98 -20.59
CA LEU A 596 12.40 24.50 -21.58
C LEU A 596 13.07 24.19 -22.91
N ALA A 597 14.07 24.97 -23.33
CA ALA A 597 14.84 24.70 -24.54
C ALA A 597 15.60 23.38 -24.43
N ALA A 598 16.16 23.06 -23.25
CA ALA A 598 16.80 21.78 -23.00
C ALA A 598 15.79 20.61 -23.02
N ALA A 599 14.59 20.82 -22.48
CA ALA A 599 13.50 19.83 -22.52
C ALA A 599 13.05 19.52 -23.96
N LEU A 600 12.81 20.57 -24.76
CA LEU A 600 12.45 20.43 -26.17
C LEU A 600 13.58 19.79 -26.98
N GLY A 601 14.83 20.18 -26.73
CA GLY A 601 16.00 19.57 -27.38
C GLY A 601 16.06 18.06 -27.12
N SER A 602 15.79 17.64 -25.89
CA SER A 602 15.76 16.22 -25.52
C SER A 602 14.60 15.47 -26.19
N LEU A 603 13.43 16.09 -26.35
CA LEU A 603 12.32 15.52 -27.13
C LEU A 603 12.71 15.35 -28.61
N HIS A 604 13.34 16.37 -29.20
CA HIS A 604 13.78 16.37 -30.59
C HIS A 604 14.83 15.29 -30.87
N GLU A 605 15.77 15.08 -29.94
CA GLU A 605 16.76 13.99 -30.00
C GLU A 605 16.12 12.60 -29.95
N ASN A 606 14.98 12.48 -29.25
CA ASN A 606 14.17 11.26 -29.24
C ASN A 606 13.21 11.15 -30.44
N GLY A 607 13.37 12.02 -31.44
CA GLY A 607 12.66 11.95 -32.73
C GLY A 607 11.22 12.44 -32.68
N VAL A 608 10.83 13.21 -31.66
CA VAL A 608 9.48 13.78 -31.54
C VAL A 608 9.47 15.27 -31.32
N THR A 609 8.41 15.95 -31.77
CA THR A 609 8.18 17.38 -31.53
C THR A 609 7.01 17.59 -30.59
N HIS A 610 7.07 18.66 -29.81
CA HIS A 610 5.99 19.02 -28.88
C HIS A 610 4.77 19.53 -29.64
N GLY A 611 4.96 20.42 -30.62
CA GLY A 611 3.89 20.86 -31.54
C GLY A 611 2.99 21.98 -31.02
N ALA A 612 2.78 22.09 -29.69
CA ALA A 612 2.08 23.21 -29.06
C ALA A 612 2.85 23.82 -27.88
N VAL A 613 3.93 24.55 -28.19
CA VAL A 613 4.67 25.32 -27.19
C VAL A 613 4.01 26.70 -27.03
N ASP A 614 3.06 26.82 -26.11
CA ASP A 614 2.32 28.05 -25.82
C ASP A 614 2.07 28.25 -24.31
N GLU A 615 1.45 29.37 -23.95
CA GLU A 615 1.16 29.76 -22.57
C GLU A 615 0.05 28.93 -21.88
N HIS A 616 -0.75 28.17 -22.64
CA HIS A 616 -1.83 27.32 -22.10
C HIS A 616 -1.31 25.93 -21.74
N HIS A 617 -0.31 25.44 -22.47
CA HIS A 617 0.33 24.15 -22.26
C HIS A 617 1.52 24.22 -21.30
N LEU A 618 1.76 25.36 -20.67
CA LEU A 618 2.86 25.57 -19.75
C LEU A 618 2.32 25.89 -18.36
N VAL A 619 2.56 25.00 -17.40
CA VAL A 619 2.09 25.14 -16.01
C VAL A 619 3.24 25.52 -15.10
N MET A 620 3.03 26.51 -14.24
CA MET A 620 4.03 26.96 -13.26
C MET A 620 3.87 26.20 -11.94
N ARG A 621 4.88 25.41 -11.58
CA ARG A 621 4.96 24.64 -10.33
C ARG A 621 6.21 25.05 -9.55
N ASP A 622 6.05 25.66 -8.38
CA ASP A 622 7.16 26.11 -7.51
C ASP A 622 8.24 26.92 -8.26
N ASP A 623 7.81 27.89 -9.10
CA ASP A 623 8.67 28.72 -9.96
C ASP A 623 9.44 27.96 -11.08
N ARG A 624 9.04 26.71 -11.35
CA ARG A 624 9.53 25.91 -12.47
C ARG A 624 8.44 25.76 -13.54
N PRO A 625 8.77 25.97 -14.84
CA PRO A 625 7.84 25.73 -15.92
C PRO A 625 7.78 24.23 -16.25
N VAL A 626 6.57 23.67 -16.31
CA VAL A 626 6.32 22.30 -16.76
C VAL A 626 5.49 22.37 -18.03
N LEU A 627 6.04 21.85 -19.11
CA LEU A 627 5.38 21.76 -20.39
C LEU A 627 4.51 20.48 -20.41
N CYS A 628 3.20 20.69 -20.51
CA CYS A 628 2.19 19.64 -20.51
C CYS A 628 2.01 19.08 -21.92
N LEU A 629 1.84 17.77 -22.01
CA LEU A 629 1.47 17.11 -23.25
C LEU A 629 0.13 17.65 -23.78
N ASP A 630 0.13 18.09 -25.04
CA ASP A 630 -1.07 18.25 -25.86
C ASP A 630 -1.18 17.07 -26.84
N PRO A 631 -2.13 16.14 -26.61
CA PRO A 631 -2.32 14.98 -27.48
C PRO A 631 -2.69 15.32 -28.93
N ASP A 632 -3.32 16.46 -29.16
CA ASP A 632 -3.87 16.82 -30.47
C ASP A 632 -2.79 17.39 -31.38
N THR A 633 -1.84 18.12 -30.84
CA THR A 633 -0.78 18.83 -31.59
C THR A 633 0.58 18.16 -31.54
N ALA A 634 0.78 17.21 -30.62
CA ALA A 634 1.98 16.38 -30.57
C ALA A 634 2.32 15.84 -31.97
N MET A 635 3.57 16.03 -32.41
CA MET A 635 4.06 15.59 -33.72
C MET A 635 3.33 16.22 -34.94
N ARG A 636 2.68 17.39 -34.80
CA ARG A 636 2.18 18.18 -35.94
C ARG A 636 3.11 19.33 -36.34
N GLY A 637 4.18 19.58 -35.57
CA GLY A 637 5.16 20.65 -35.80
C GLY A 637 6.57 20.14 -36.11
N SER A 638 7.50 21.06 -36.35
CA SER A 638 8.92 20.78 -36.52
C SER A 638 9.75 21.24 -35.31
N PRO A 639 10.98 20.72 -35.12
CA PRO A 639 11.88 21.20 -34.07
C PRO A 639 12.11 22.72 -34.12
N ASP A 640 12.16 23.28 -35.33
CA ASP A 640 12.31 24.72 -35.53
C ASP A 640 11.07 25.51 -35.12
N MET A 641 9.86 24.95 -35.34
CA MET A 641 8.62 25.54 -34.83
C MET A 641 8.58 25.57 -33.30
N ASP A 642 8.93 24.46 -32.63
CA ASP A 642 8.98 24.42 -31.16
C ASP A 642 9.97 25.45 -30.60
N ARG A 643 11.16 25.56 -31.22
CA ARG A 643 12.19 26.55 -30.85
C ARG A 643 11.73 27.98 -31.07
N GLU A 644 11.09 28.25 -32.20
CA GLU A 644 10.57 29.58 -32.54
C GLU A 644 9.41 29.99 -31.61
N SER A 645 8.49 29.07 -31.31
CA SER A 645 7.40 29.28 -30.36
C SER A 645 7.91 29.54 -28.95
N LEU A 646 8.91 28.79 -28.49
CA LEU A 646 9.57 29.06 -27.20
C LEU A 646 10.24 30.44 -27.18
N ARG A 647 10.96 30.82 -28.26
CA ARG A 647 11.57 32.15 -28.38
C ARG A 647 10.53 33.26 -28.29
N ARG A 648 9.36 33.09 -28.91
CA ARG A 648 8.26 34.06 -28.84
C ARG A 648 7.76 34.23 -27.41
N LEU A 649 7.51 33.12 -26.70
CA LEU A 649 7.12 33.14 -25.27
C LEU A 649 8.17 33.82 -24.38
N CYS A 650 9.47 33.62 -24.67
CA CYS A 650 10.56 34.29 -23.96
C CYS A 650 10.78 35.75 -24.40
N SER A 651 10.31 36.17 -25.58
CA SER A 651 10.52 37.50 -26.15
C SER A 651 9.46 38.53 -25.78
N HIS A 652 8.32 38.11 -25.23
CA HIS A 652 7.35 39.02 -24.58
C HIS A 652 7.85 39.55 -23.22
N THR A 653 9.10 39.25 -22.87
CA THR A 653 9.85 39.84 -21.77
C THR A 653 10.48 41.17 -22.21
N THR A 654 9.67 42.23 -22.27
CA THR A 654 10.13 43.62 -22.17
C THR A 654 9.32 44.35 -21.11
#